data_AF-A0A834H681-F1
#
_entry.id   AF-A0A834H681-F1
#
_cell.length_a   1.000
_cell.length_b   1.000
_cell.length_c   1.000
_cell.angle_alpha   90.00
_cell.angle_beta   90.00
_cell.angle_gamma   90.00
#
_symmetry.space_group_name_H-M   'P 1'
#
loop_
_entity.id
_entity.type
_entity.pdbx_description
1 polymer ?
#
loop_
_entity_poly.entity_id
_entity_poly.type
_entity_poly.pdbx_seq_one_letter_code
_entity_poly.pdbx_strand_id
1 'polypeptide(L)'
;MGNYQSVFQFLSPVRQLLLTHRRGERERERERESEMENQNDLPNHPPKPRTVCCIGDIHGYITKLRNLWSNLETLIPPPDFQTALVIFLGDYCDRGPDTRLVIDFLVGLPSRYPNQTHVFLSGNHDLAFAAFVGVLPPPRDGSGFPETWREYAASEEREGWFKEEGFYEDMHLQGRRWAGTIRVRFNTAKGIEYKGSIYDAGTTFESYGVLHGSADLISAVPDEHKKFLADLVWVHEEDDVCLETKEGIKHCKLIAVHAGLEKGKAVEEQLKFLKARDTRVPKVEALSGRKSVWDIPEELTEYPTIVVSGHHAKLHIEGLRLIIDEGGGFENNAVAAVVLPSLKIVRDTDILAKQPPEFCGPSARERERESEMENQNDLSKPPPKPRTVCCIGDIHGYITKLRKLWSNLETLIPPPDFQTALVIFLGDYCDRGPDTRHVIDFLIGLPSKYPNQTHVFLSGNHDLAFAAFVGVLPPPRGGSGFSETWREYAASEEREGWFKEEGFYEDMHLQGRRWAGTIRVRFNAVKGTEYKGSIYDAGTTFESYGVQHGSADLIRAVPNEHKKFLADLVWVHEEDDVCLETEEGIKHCKLIAVHAGLEKGKAVEEQLKFLKARDTRVPKVEALSGKKNVWDIPEELTEYPTIVVSGHHAKLHIEGLRLIIDEGGGLENNAVAAVVLPSMKIVRDTDILAK
;
A
#
# COMPACT_ATOMS: atom_id res chain seq x y z
N MET A 1 51.78 72.78 50.01
CA MET A 1 50.39 72.38 50.34
C MET A 1 49.76 71.90 49.03
N GLY A 2 49.19 70.73 48.79
CA GLY A 2 48.85 69.51 49.55
C GLY A 2 48.27 68.46 48.57
N ASN A 3 48.18 67.19 49.02
CA ASN A 3 47.71 65.96 48.32
C ASN A 3 46.29 66.02 47.71
N TYR A 4 45.99 65.19 46.68
CA TYR A 4 45.16 63.96 46.75
C TYR A 4 44.92 63.26 45.37
N GLN A 5 44.54 61.99 45.45
CA GLN A 5 44.50 60.91 44.44
C GLN A 5 43.26 60.86 43.49
N SER A 6 43.41 60.06 42.42
CA SER A 6 42.47 59.23 41.62
C SER A 6 40.95 59.31 41.79
N VAL A 7 40.21 59.23 40.67
CA VAL A 7 38.96 58.43 40.55
C VAL A 7 38.80 57.88 39.10
N PHE A 8 38.72 56.55 38.98
CA PHE A 8 38.21 55.79 37.82
C PHE A 8 36.66 55.74 37.88
N GLN A 9 35.96 55.96 36.76
CA GLN A 9 34.51 55.75 36.66
C GLN A 9 34.16 54.47 35.89
N PHE A 10 33.40 53.60 36.57
CA PHE A 10 32.88 52.31 36.14
C PHE A 10 31.75 52.45 35.10
N LEU A 11 31.79 51.64 34.03
CA LEU A 11 30.64 51.32 33.18
C LEU A 11 29.93 50.08 33.72
N SER A 12 28.59 50.03 33.64
CA SER A 12 27.80 48.95 34.25
C SER A 12 27.96 47.60 33.50
N PRO A 13 27.85 46.44 34.21
CA PRO A 13 28.05 45.11 33.63
C PRO A 13 27.14 44.79 32.43
N VAL A 14 25.94 45.39 32.37
CA VAL A 14 24.94 45.16 31.32
C VAL A 14 25.36 45.78 29.99
N ARG A 15 26.06 46.94 30.01
CA ARG A 15 26.59 47.56 28.78
C ARG A 15 27.79 46.79 28.23
N GLN A 16 28.62 46.21 29.10
CA GLN A 16 29.74 45.37 28.68
C GLN A 16 29.26 44.10 27.95
N LEU A 17 28.17 43.49 28.43
CA LEU A 17 27.58 42.26 27.84
C LEU A 17 26.90 42.52 26.49
N LEU A 18 26.22 43.66 26.32
CA LEU A 18 25.60 44.05 25.04
C LEU A 18 26.65 44.42 23.97
N LEU A 19 27.80 44.95 24.37
CA LEU A 19 28.90 45.29 23.47
C LEU A 19 29.69 44.05 23.03
N THR A 20 29.85 43.03 23.89
CA THR A 20 30.47 41.75 23.49
C THR A 20 29.54 40.91 22.62
N HIS A 21 28.22 40.94 22.85
CA HIS A 21 27.27 40.20 22.00
C HIS A 21 27.19 40.79 20.58
N ARG A 22 27.11 42.11 20.43
CA ARG A 22 27.12 42.80 19.12
C ARG A 22 28.45 42.66 18.36
N ARG A 23 29.55 42.39 19.05
CA ARG A 23 30.87 42.16 18.42
C ARG A 23 30.99 40.73 17.91
N GLY A 24 30.48 39.76 18.66
CA GLY A 24 30.40 38.35 18.23
C GLY A 24 29.34 38.05 17.18
N GLU A 25 28.34 38.92 16.99
CA GLU A 25 27.41 38.84 15.84
C GLU A 25 28.06 39.39 14.56
N ARG A 26 28.79 40.51 14.63
CA ARG A 26 29.50 41.07 13.47
C ARG A 26 30.69 40.25 13.00
N GLU A 27 31.37 39.55 13.91
CA GLU A 27 32.44 38.61 13.54
C GLU A 27 31.86 37.37 12.86
N ARG A 28 30.71 36.85 13.30
CA ARG A 28 29.99 35.75 12.64
C ARG A 28 29.38 36.14 11.30
N GLU A 29 28.94 37.39 11.16
CA GLU A 29 28.42 37.93 9.89
C GLU A 29 29.55 38.12 8.88
N ARG A 30 30.73 38.59 9.32
CA ARG A 30 31.95 38.67 8.48
C ARG A 30 32.53 37.30 8.12
N GLU A 31 32.47 36.32 9.02
CA GLU A 31 32.87 34.94 8.71
C GLU A 31 31.93 34.32 7.68
N ARG A 32 30.60 34.54 7.78
CA ARG A 32 29.61 34.12 6.77
C ARG A 32 29.77 34.83 5.43
N GLU A 33 30.09 36.13 5.42
CA GLU A 33 30.39 36.89 4.21
C GLU A 33 31.70 36.40 3.56
N SER A 34 32.73 36.07 4.35
CA SER A 34 33.99 35.50 3.86
C SER A 34 33.87 34.06 3.36
N GLU A 35 32.95 33.27 3.93
CA GLU A 35 32.61 31.91 3.47
C GLU A 35 31.77 31.95 2.18
N MET A 36 30.93 32.98 1.98
CA MET A 36 30.23 33.23 0.72
C MET A 36 31.15 33.76 -0.39
N GLU A 37 32.14 34.60 -0.07
CA GLU A 37 33.08 35.14 -1.07
C GLU A 37 34.09 34.09 -1.57
N ASN A 38 34.41 33.05 -0.78
CA ASN A 38 35.34 31.98 -1.17
C ASN A 38 34.69 30.80 -1.94
N GLN A 39 33.39 30.85 -2.25
CA GLN A 39 32.71 29.81 -3.07
C GLN A 39 32.62 30.15 -4.56
N ASN A 40 33.13 31.31 -5.01
CA ASN A 40 32.95 31.79 -6.39
C ASN A 40 33.99 31.30 -7.43
N ASP A 41 34.89 30.37 -7.10
CA ASP A 41 35.94 29.89 -8.03
C ASP A 41 35.91 28.36 -8.26
N LEU A 42 34.72 27.77 -8.42
CA LEU A 42 34.53 26.41 -8.96
C LEU A 42 33.72 26.48 -10.27
N PRO A 43 33.98 25.59 -11.25
CA PRO A 43 33.32 25.66 -12.55
C PRO A 43 31.80 25.60 -12.38
N ASN A 44 31.15 26.65 -12.85
CA ASN A 44 29.72 26.91 -12.72
C ASN A 44 28.91 25.88 -13.53
N HIS A 45 28.66 24.71 -12.96
CA HIS A 45 27.63 23.80 -13.45
C HIS A 45 26.27 24.40 -13.13
N PRO A 46 25.33 24.53 -14.10
CA PRO A 46 24.01 25.05 -13.82
C PRO A 46 23.32 24.18 -12.75
N PRO A 47 22.53 24.79 -11.84
CA PRO A 47 21.86 24.06 -10.77
C PRO A 47 20.99 22.95 -11.37
N LYS A 48 21.08 21.75 -10.80
CA LYS A 48 20.30 20.59 -11.24
C LYS A 48 18.80 20.92 -11.12
N PRO A 49 17.98 20.61 -12.14
CA PRO A 49 16.55 20.92 -12.12
C PRO A 49 15.85 20.23 -10.95
N ARG A 50 14.94 20.95 -10.29
CA ARG A 50 14.14 20.41 -9.18
C ARG A 50 13.24 19.28 -9.68
N THR A 51 13.22 18.16 -8.96
CA THR A 51 12.30 17.06 -9.24
C THR A 51 10.87 17.46 -8.89
N VAL A 52 9.94 17.21 -9.80
CA VAL A 52 8.50 17.39 -9.57
C VAL A 52 7.77 16.07 -9.78
N CYS A 53 7.05 15.61 -8.76
CA CYS A 53 6.24 14.39 -8.80
C CYS A 53 4.76 14.76 -8.83
N CYS A 54 4.05 14.39 -9.89
CA CYS A 54 2.60 14.58 -9.99
C CYS A 54 1.92 13.22 -9.79
N ILE A 55 1.14 13.07 -8.72
CA ILE A 55 0.52 11.80 -8.29
C ILE A 55 -0.98 11.84 -8.57
N GLY A 56 -1.49 10.83 -9.28
CA GLY A 56 -2.89 10.71 -9.64
C GLY A 56 -3.85 10.37 -8.50
N ASP A 57 -5.11 10.15 -8.87
CA ASP A 57 -6.22 9.88 -7.95
C ASP A 57 -5.98 8.61 -7.11
N ILE A 58 -6.24 8.70 -5.80
CA ILE A 58 -5.89 7.66 -4.82
C ILE A 58 -7.11 6.85 -4.38
N HIS A 59 -8.25 7.51 -4.20
CA HIS A 59 -9.55 6.90 -3.90
C HIS A 59 -9.49 5.84 -2.78
N GLY A 60 -8.96 6.19 -1.60
CA GLY A 60 -8.97 5.31 -0.44
C GLY A 60 -8.10 4.05 -0.53
N TYR A 61 -7.24 3.90 -1.55
CA TYR A 61 -6.34 2.74 -1.69
C TYR A 61 -4.98 2.98 -1.04
N ILE A 62 -4.90 2.85 0.29
CA ILE A 62 -3.67 3.10 1.06
C ILE A 62 -2.48 2.21 0.64
N THR A 63 -2.74 0.96 0.25
CA THR A 63 -1.68 0.04 -0.21
C THR A 63 -1.04 0.54 -1.50
N LYS A 64 -1.85 1.00 -2.45
CA LYS A 64 -1.37 1.60 -3.71
C LYS A 64 -0.55 2.85 -3.44
N LEU A 65 -1.04 3.74 -2.58
CA LEU A 65 -0.31 4.95 -2.20
C LEU A 65 1.06 4.64 -1.57
N ARG A 66 1.12 3.70 -0.62
CA ARG A 66 2.38 3.33 0.04
C ARG A 66 3.38 2.71 -0.92
N ASN A 67 2.91 1.82 -1.81
CA ASN A 67 3.78 1.18 -2.79
C ASN A 67 4.31 2.21 -3.81
N LEU A 68 3.44 3.08 -4.34
CA LEU A 68 3.85 4.15 -5.25
C LEU A 68 4.86 5.09 -4.58
N TRP A 69 4.62 5.48 -3.32
CA TRP A 69 5.56 6.30 -2.57
C TRP A 69 6.93 5.62 -2.43
N SER A 70 6.96 4.34 -2.06
CA SER A 70 8.19 3.56 -1.96
C SER A 70 8.91 3.46 -3.31
N ASN A 71 8.17 3.31 -4.41
CA ASN A 71 8.74 3.27 -5.76
C ASN A 71 9.33 4.62 -6.17
N LEU A 72 8.68 5.73 -5.84
CA LEU A 72 9.22 7.07 -6.06
C LEU A 72 10.51 7.29 -5.25
N GLU A 73 10.52 6.93 -3.97
CA GLU A 73 11.69 7.04 -3.10
C GLU A 73 12.87 6.17 -3.58
N THR A 74 12.56 5.03 -4.18
CA THR A 74 13.57 4.12 -4.75
C THR A 74 14.13 4.63 -6.08
N LEU A 75 13.25 5.18 -6.93
CA LEU A 75 13.60 5.65 -8.26
C LEU A 75 14.41 6.95 -8.22
N ILE A 76 14.00 7.89 -7.37
CA ILE A 76 14.52 9.24 -7.36
C ILE A 76 15.72 9.29 -6.42
N PRO A 77 16.89 9.81 -6.87
CA PRO A 77 18.05 9.93 -6.00
C PRO A 77 17.71 10.64 -4.69
N PRO A 78 18.19 10.17 -3.52
CA PRO A 78 17.77 10.71 -2.22
C PRO A 78 17.85 12.24 -2.07
N PRO A 79 18.90 12.94 -2.55
CA PRO A 79 18.96 14.40 -2.46
C PRO A 79 17.85 15.09 -3.27
N ASP A 80 17.52 14.55 -4.44
CA ASP A 80 16.48 15.08 -5.31
C ASP A 80 15.09 14.78 -4.72
N PHE A 81 14.90 13.58 -4.18
CA PHE A 81 13.65 13.18 -3.55
C PHE A 81 13.38 14.04 -2.31
N GLN A 82 14.38 14.27 -1.46
CA GLN A 82 14.22 15.06 -0.23
C GLN A 82 13.84 16.53 -0.48
N THR A 83 14.10 17.07 -1.68
CA THR A 83 13.80 18.48 -2.03
C THR A 83 12.71 18.61 -3.09
N ALA A 84 12.10 17.49 -3.48
CA ALA A 84 11.11 17.44 -4.54
C ALA A 84 9.89 18.32 -4.24
N LEU A 85 9.27 18.81 -5.31
CA LEU A 85 7.89 19.28 -5.28
C LEU A 85 6.98 18.09 -5.56
N VAL A 86 6.07 17.77 -4.64
CA VAL A 86 5.13 16.66 -4.77
C VAL A 86 3.72 17.20 -4.82
N ILE A 87 3.07 17.02 -5.97
CA ILE A 87 1.71 17.50 -6.26
C ILE A 87 0.78 16.29 -6.32
N PHE A 88 -0.11 16.19 -5.34
CA PHE A 88 -1.20 15.22 -5.33
C PHE A 88 -2.42 15.79 -6.04
N LEU A 89 -2.89 15.11 -7.08
CA LEU A 89 -3.85 15.68 -8.04
C LEU A 89 -5.32 15.64 -7.61
N GLY A 90 -5.60 15.16 -6.39
CA GLY A 90 -6.93 15.11 -5.78
C GLY A 90 -7.52 13.70 -5.73
N ASP A 91 -8.78 13.63 -5.32
CA ASP A 91 -9.58 12.42 -5.16
C ASP A 91 -8.90 11.40 -4.24
N TYR A 92 -8.75 11.78 -2.97
CA TYR A 92 -8.15 10.96 -1.91
C TYR A 92 -9.16 9.99 -1.29
N CYS A 93 -10.43 10.37 -1.28
CA CYS A 93 -11.51 9.62 -0.68
C CYS A 93 -12.35 8.82 -1.70
N ASP A 94 -13.24 7.99 -1.16
CA ASP A 94 -14.27 7.20 -1.83
C ASP A 94 -13.76 6.04 -2.68
N ARG A 95 -14.67 5.13 -3.02
CA ARG A 95 -14.43 3.87 -3.77
C ARG A 95 -13.57 2.85 -3.04
N GLY A 96 -12.34 3.18 -2.69
CA GLY A 96 -11.44 2.32 -1.92
C GLY A 96 -11.76 2.33 -0.43
N PRO A 97 -11.27 1.32 0.32
CA PRO A 97 -11.72 1.04 1.68
C PRO A 97 -11.09 1.93 2.77
N ASP A 98 -9.95 2.55 2.52
CA ASP A 98 -9.06 3.06 3.58
C ASP A 98 -8.83 4.59 3.50
N THR A 99 -9.88 5.38 3.17
CA THR A 99 -9.78 6.86 3.09
C THR A 99 -9.12 7.48 4.31
N ARG A 100 -9.50 7.04 5.52
CA ARG A 100 -8.87 7.51 6.77
C ARG A 100 -7.35 7.34 6.75
N LEU A 101 -6.86 6.16 6.40
CA LEU A 101 -5.42 5.87 6.39
C LEU A 101 -4.69 6.59 5.26
N VAL A 102 -5.36 6.86 4.13
CA VAL A 102 -4.83 7.72 3.05
C VAL A 102 -4.59 9.13 3.60
N ILE A 103 -5.57 9.73 4.26
CA ILE A 103 -5.42 11.08 4.81
C ILE A 103 -4.39 11.11 5.95
N ASP A 104 -4.36 10.10 6.83
CA ASP A 104 -3.31 9.94 7.87
C ASP A 104 -1.91 9.95 7.23
N PHE A 105 -1.74 9.25 6.10
CA PHE A 105 -0.47 9.21 5.38
C PHE A 105 -0.08 10.58 4.83
N LEU A 106 -1.01 11.27 4.16
CA LEU A 106 -0.78 12.58 3.53
C LEU A 106 -0.48 13.67 4.58
N VAL A 107 -1.23 13.70 5.68
CA VAL A 107 -0.99 14.60 6.82
C VAL A 107 0.39 14.37 7.44
N GLY A 108 0.87 13.12 7.45
CA GLY A 108 2.19 12.77 7.97
C GLY A 108 3.37 13.18 7.08
N LEU A 109 3.16 13.48 5.80
CA LEU A 109 4.24 13.72 4.84
C LEU A 109 5.12 14.93 5.17
N PRO A 110 4.60 16.13 5.50
CA PRO A 110 5.44 17.28 5.83
C PRO A 110 6.38 17.02 7.02
N SER A 111 5.94 16.24 8.00
CA SER A 111 6.76 15.85 9.16
C SER A 111 7.85 14.83 8.80
N ARG A 112 7.57 13.92 7.87
CA ARG A 112 8.51 12.88 7.42
C ARG A 112 9.56 13.44 6.44
N TYR A 113 9.15 14.37 5.59
CA TYR A 113 9.97 14.97 4.55
C TYR A 113 9.91 16.51 4.62
N PRO A 114 10.56 17.13 5.62
CA PRO A 114 10.42 18.56 5.90
C PRO A 114 11.01 19.47 4.81
N ASN A 115 11.87 18.92 3.94
CA ASN A 115 12.49 19.66 2.83
C ASN A 115 11.74 19.52 1.51
N GLN A 116 10.71 18.65 1.45
CA GLN A 116 9.81 18.56 0.31
C GLN A 116 8.77 19.69 0.37
N THR A 117 8.29 20.11 -0.79
CA THR A 117 7.07 20.91 -0.88
C THR A 117 5.93 19.99 -1.27
N HIS A 118 4.88 19.95 -0.44
CA HIS A 118 3.70 19.13 -0.70
C HIS A 118 2.54 20.03 -1.11
N VAL A 119 1.91 19.69 -2.23
CA VAL A 119 0.71 20.35 -2.73
C VAL A 119 -0.40 19.31 -2.82
N PHE A 120 -1.54 19.62 -2.21
CA PHE A 120 -2.70 18.75 -2.20
C PHE A 120 -3.85 19.45 -2.90
N LEU A 121 -4.16 19.03 -4.13
CA LEU A 121 -5.30 19.56 -4.87
C LEU A 121 -6.62 19.01 -4.30
N SER A 122 -7.67 19.83 -4.29
CA SER A 122 -9.01 19.34 -4.06
C SER A 122 -9.50 18.60 -5.29
N GLY A 123 -9.75 17.31 -5.17
CA GLY A 123 -10.56 16.57 -6.13
C GLY A 123 -12.04 16.94 -6.01
N ASN A 124 -12.86 16.45 -6.95
CA ASN A 124 -14.31 16.65 -6.82
C ASN A 124 -14.91 15.77 -5.72
N HIS A 125 -14.30 14.62 -5.41
CA HIS A 125 -14.68 13.79 -4.28
C HIS A 125 -14.31 14.48 -2.95
N ASP A 126 -13.09 15.01 -2.84
CA ASP A 126 -12.64 15.68 -1.61
C ASP A 126 -13.40 16.97 -1.33
N LEU A 127 -13.76 17.74 -2.37
CA LEU A 127 -14.62 18.92 -2.24
C LEU A 127 -15.97 18.53 -1.62
N ALA A 128 -16.54 17.41 -2.07
CA ALA A 128 -17.83 16.94 -1.62
C ALA A 128 -17.75 16.39 -0.19
N PHE A 129 -16.66 15.71 0.16
CA PHE A 129 -16.38 15.30 1.53
C PHE A 129 -16.18 16.50 2.47
N ALA A 130 -15.39 17.50 2.06
CA ALA A 130 -15.18 18.75 2.78
C ALA A 130 -16.48 19.54 3.00
N ALA A 131 -17.37 19.54 2.01
CA ALA A 131 -18.71 20.10 2.13
C ALA A 131 -19.53 19.39 3.21
N PHE A 132 -19.48 18.06 3.24
CA PHE A 132 -20.24 17.27 4.20
C PHE A 132 -19.75 17.45 5.64
N VAL A 133 -18.43 17.51 5.87
CA VAL A 133 -17.86 17.73 7.21
C VAL A 133 -17.81 19.22 7.64
N GLY A 134 -18.35 20.12 6.81
CA GLY A 134 -18.55 21.52 7.17
C GLY A 134 -17.28 22.37 7.19
N VAL A 135 -16.29 22.05 6.35
CA VAL A 135 -15.00 22.78 6.32
C VAL A 135 -14.78 23.63 5.07
N LEU A 136 -15.78 23.73 4.21
CA LEU A 136 -15.73 24.66 3.07
C LEU A 136 -15.81 26.12 3.51
N PRO A 137 -15.10 27.04 2.85
CA PRO A 137 -15.28 28.46 3.09
C PRO A 137 -16.70 28.88 2.68
N PRO A 138 -17.35 29.78 3.45
CA PRO A 138 -18.65 30.30 3.07
C PRO A 138 -18.58 31.09 1.76
N PRO A 139 -19.67 31.17 1.00
CA PRO A 139 -19.74 31.99 -0.21
C PRO A 139 -19.36 33.46 0.04
N ARG A 140 -18.47 34.00 -0.79
CA ARG A 140 -17.88 35.33 -0.60
C ARG A 140 -18.88 36.49 -0.73
N ASP A 141 -19.98 36.29 -1.42
CA ASP A 141 -21.05 37.29 -1.57
C ASP A 141 -22.11 37.23 -0.46
N GLY A 142 -21.92 36.36 0.54
CA GLY A 142 -22.83 36.19 1.67
C GLY A 142 -24.07 35.35 1.34
N SER A 143 -24.15 34.75 0.15
CA SER A 143 -25.17 33.75 -0.14
C SER A 143 -25.01 32.51 0.74
N GLY A 144 -26.11 31.83 1.03
CA GLY A 144 -26.08 30.54 1.74
C GLY A 144 -25.78 29.39 0.77
N PHE A 145 -25.19 28.31 1.29
CA PHE A 145 -25.00 27.09 0.50
C PHE A 145 -26.27 26.52 -0.17
N PRO A 146 -27.50 26.69 0.37
CA PRO A 146 -28.73 26.25 -0.28
C PRO A 146 -28.99 26.82 -1.67
N GLU A 147 -28.42 27.97 -2.01
CA GLU A 147 -28.50 28.54 -3.35
C GLU A 147 -27.95 27.57 -4.41
N THR A 148 -26.96 26.76 -4.02
CA THR A 148 -26.30 25.81 -4.92
C THR A 148 -27.17 24.62 -5.32
N TRP A 149 -28.29 24.39 -4.62
CA TRP A 149 -29.13 23.21 -4.85
C TRP A 149 -30.00 23.34 -6.11
N ARG A 150 -30.40 24.58 -6.46
CA ARG A 150 -31.47 24.84 -7.43
C ARG A 150 -31.21 24.27 -8.80
N GLU A 151 -29.98 24.40 -9.31
CA GLU A 151 -29.60 23.95 -10.65
C GLU A 151 -29.79 22.44 -10.81
N TYR A 152 -29.57 21.66 -9.75
CA TYR A 152 -29.61 20.20 -9.77
C TYR A 152 -30.81 19.61 -9.04
N ALA A 153 -31.79 20.41 -8.62
CA ALA A 153 -32.91 19.97 -7.78
C ALA A 153 -33.67 18.76 -8.36
N ALA A 154 -33.78 18.66 -9.69
CA ALA A 154 -34.41 17.53 -10.36
C ALA A 154 -33.67 16.18 -10.15
N SER A 155 -32.41 16.19 -9.72
CA SER A 155 -31.62 14.98 -9.43
C SER A 155 -31.79 14.47 -8.00
N GLU A 156 -32.40 15.27 -7.10
CA GLU A 156 -32.47 14.96 -5.67
C GLU A 156 -33.14 13.62 -5.39
N GLU A 157 -34.25 13.31 -6.08
CA GLU A 157 -34.96 12.06 -5.87
C GLU A 157 -34.11 10.84 -6.28
N ARG A 158 -33.47 10.91 -7.46
CA ARG A 158 -32.65 9.82 -8.01
C ARG A 158 -31.41 9.56 -7.15
N GLU A 159 -30.75 10.63 -6.75
CA GLU A 159 -29.48 10.59 -6.01
C GLU A 159 -29.70 10.45 -4.50
N GLY A 160 -30.93 10.66 -4.02
CA GLY A 160 -31.31 10.52 -2.62
C GLY A 160 -30.49 11.41 -1.70
N TRP A 161 -30.39 12.70 -2.01
CA TRP A 161 -29.53 13.63 -1.28
C TRP A 161 -29.74 13.56 0.24
N PHE A 162 -28.65 13.75 0.99
CA PHE A 162 -28.65 13.79 2.45
C PHE A 162 -29.61 14.87 2.99
N LYS A 163 -30.38 14.52 4.03
CA LYS A 163 -31.52 15.29 4.57
C LYS A 163 -31.69 15.15 6.10
N GLU A 164 -30.64 14.80 6.83
CA GLU A 164 -30.74 14.69 8.29
C GLU A 164 -30.87 16.07 8.92
N GLU A 165 -32.02 16.35 9.55
CA GLU A 165 -32.35 17.67 10.12
C GLU A 165 -31.28 18.17 11.09
N GLY A 166 -30.93 19.45 10.95
CA GLY A 166 -29.89 20.11 11.74
C GLY A 166 -28.48 20.01 11.16
N PHE A 167 -28.28 19.22 10.10
CA PHE A 167 -26.97 19.07 9.44
C PHE A 167 -26.95 19.50 7.97
N TYR A 168 -28.05 19.39 7.23
CA TYR A 168 -28.05 19.60 5.77
C TYR A 168 -28.44 21.01 5.33
N GLU A 169 -29.07 21.80 6.20
CA GLU A 169 -29.72 23.08 5.87
C GLU A 169 -28.73 24.16 5.42
N ASP A 170 -27.48 24.06 5.83
CA ASP A 170 -26.38 24.92 5.38
C ASP A 170 -25.25 24.12 4.73
N MET A 171 -25.60 23.05 4.01
CA MET A 171 -24.63 22.20 3.33
C MET A 171 -24.58 22.49 1.82
N HIS A 172 -23.38 22.63 1.27
CA HIS A 172 -23.17 22.76 -0.18
C HIS A 172 -23.77 21.55 -0.92
N LEU A 173 -24.31 21.78 -2.13
CA LEU A 173 -24.94 20.74 -2.96
C LEU A 173 -24.12 19.44 -2.99
N GLN A 174 -22.81 19.55 -3.21
CA GLN A 174 -21.96 18.36 -3.36
C GLN A 174 -21.86 17.53 -2.09
N GLY A 175 -21.86 18.14 -0.89
CA GLY A 175 -21.91 17.38 0.38
C GLY A 175 -23.21 16.58 0.50
N ARG A 176 -24.33 17.18 0.10
CA ARG A 176 -25.63 16.51 0.10
C ARG A 176 -25.69 15.35 -0.90
N ARG A 177 -25.07 15.49 -2.07
CA ARG A 177 -24.96 14.43 -3.09
C ARG A 177 -24.01 13.31 -2.66
N TRP A 178 -22.93 13.67 -1.98
CA TRP A 178 -21.89 12.76 -1.53
C TRP A 178 -22.34 11.83 -0.43
N ALA A 179 -23.07 12.33 0.56
CA ALA A 179 -23.67 11.51 1.62
C ALA A 179 -25.07 10.97 1.27
N GLY A 180 -25.54 11.22 0.05
CA GLY A 180 -26.86 10.75 -0.40
C GLY A 180 -26.94 9.23 -0.54
N THR A 181 -28.15 8.70 -0.58
CA THR A 181 -28.43 7.28 -0.81
C THR A 181 -29.01 7.10 -2.21
N ILE A 182 -28.16 6.70 -3.16
CA ILE A 182 -28.56 6.62 -4.56
C ILE A 182 -29.60 5.50 -4.75
N ARG A 183 -30.71 5.82 -5.43
CA ARG A 183 -31.80 4.84 -5.66
C ARG A 183 -31.49 3.85 -6.77
N VAL A 184 -30.62 4.24 -7.71
CA VAL A 184 -30.16 3.39 -8.79
C VAL A 184 -28.93 2.63 -8.33
N ARG A 185 -29.04 1.29 -8.24
CA ARG A 185 -27.95 0.45 -7.70
C ARG A 185 -26.73 0.37 -8.62
N PHE A 186 -26.93 0.40 -9.94
CA PHE A 186 -25.87 0.15 -10.92
C PHE A 186 -25.46 1.40 -11.69
N ASN A 187 -24.16 1.67 -11.75
CA ASN A 187 -23.56 2.69 -12.58
C ASN A 187 -23.26 2.11 -13.97
N THR A 188 -24.12 2.39 -14.95
CA THR A 188 -23.96 1.89 -16.32
C THR A 188 -22.71 2.42 -17.02
N ALA A 189 -22.19 3.59 -16.64
CA ALA A 189 -21.00 4.17 -17.25
C ALA A 189 -19.71 3.51 -16.74
N LYS A 190 -19.67 3.14 -15.46
CA LYS A 190 -18.52 2.47 -14.83
C LYS A 190 -18.62 0.93 -14.85
N GLY A 191 -19.80 0.37 -15.11
CA GLY A 191 -20.03 -1.07 -15.10
C GLY A 191 -20.01 -1.70 -13.71
N ILE A 192 -20.25 -0.93 -12.65
CA ILE A 192 -20.18 -1.36 -11.24
C ILE A 192 -21.37 -0.84 -10.45
N GLU A 193 -21.66 -1.46 -9.29
CA GLU A 193 -22.64 -0.92 -8.35
C GLU A 193 -22.09 0.30 -7.60
N TYR A 194 -22.98 1.25 -7.30
CA TYR A 194 -22.62 2.39 -6.47
C TYR A 194 -22.41 1.96 -5.02
N LYS A 195 -21.38 2.52 -4.38
CA LYS A 195 -21.12 2.30 -2.94
C LYS A 195 -21.80 3.41 -2.11
N GLY A 196 -23.10 3.24 -1.86
CA GLY A 196 -23.89 4.15 -1.04
C GLY A 196 -24.46 5.36 -1.80
N SER A 197 -23.58 6.20 -2.37
CA SER A 197 -23.97 7.45 -3.06
C SER A 197 -23.50 7.50 -4.51
N ILE A 198 -23.88 8.56 -5.24
CA ILE A 198 -23.36 8.82 -6.59
C ILE A 198 -21.84 9.03 -6.63
N TYR A 199 -21.24 9.33 -5.47
CA TYR A 199 -19.80 9.51 -5.27
C TYR A 199 -19.10 8.22 -4.81
N ASP A 200 -19.81 7.11 -4.62
CA ASP A 200 -19.24 5.89 -4.03
C ASP A 200 -18.66 6.12 -2.62
N ALA A 201 -19.30 7.02 -1.85
CA ALA A 201 -18.80 7.52 -0.57
C ALA A 201 -18.92 6.54 0.60
N GLY A 202 -19.69 5.46 0.47
CA GLY A 202 -19.96 4.53 1.57
C GLY A 202 -18.69 3.99 2.23
N THR A 203 -17.66 3.70 1.44
CA THR A 203 -16.38 3.23 1.97
C THR A 203 -15.61 4.29 2.75
N THR A 204 -15.80 5.58 2.44
CA THR A 204 -15.24 6.67 3.25
C THR A 204 -15.89 6.68 4.63
N PHE A 205 -17.22 6.61 4.72
CA PHE A 205 -17.92 6.50 6.02
C PHE A 205 -17.40 5.30 6.83
N GLU A 206 -17.33 4.13 6.19
CA GLU A 206 -16.85 2.89 6.82
C GLU A 206 -15.41 3.02 7.33
N SER A 207 -14.52 3.69 6.57
CA SER A 207 -13.12 3.90 6.97
C SER A 207 -12.96 4.75 8.24
N TYR A 208 -13.95 5.57 8.58
CA TYR A 208 -14.03 6.33 9.84
C TYR A 208 -14.87 5.63 10.92
N GLY A 209 -15.35 4.41 10.65
CA GLY A 209 -16.06 3.59 11.62
C GLY A 209 -17.54 3.93 11.79
N VAL A 210 -18.17 4.57 10.79
CA VAL A 210 -19.58 4.96 10.81
C VAL A 210 -20.33 4.43 9.59
N LEU A 211 -21.66 4.32 9.70
CA LEU A 211 -22.49 3.87 8.59
C LEU A 211 -22.62 4.96 7.52
N HIS A 212 -22.74 4.54 6.25
CA HIS A 212 -22.98 5.43 5.12
C HIS A 212 -24.18 6.36 5.38
N GLY A 213 -23.99 7.66 5.14
CA GLY A 213 -25.02 8.67 5.28
C GLY A 213 -25.34 9.08 6.72
N SER A 214 -24.54 8.68 7.72
CA SER A 214 -24.70 9.16 9.11
C SER A 214 -24.03 10.52 9.34
N ALA A 215 -24.74 11.46 9.98
CA ALA A 215 -24.12 12.70 10.46
C ALA A 215 -22.99 12.48 11.48
N ASP A 216 -22.92 11.31 12.14
CA ASP A 216 -21.85 10.96 13.08
C ASP A 216 -20.45 11.05 12.44
N LEU A 217 -20.35 10.90 11.11
CA LEU A 217 -19.10 11.08 10.39
C LEU A 217 -18.47 12.46 10.66
N ILE A 218 -19.28 13.51 10.80
CA ILE A 218 -18.79 14.87 11.12
C ILE A 218 -17.98 14.86 12.42
N SER A 219 -18.39 14.05 13.40
CA SER A 219 -17.68 13.90 14.68
C SER A 219 -16.55 12.86 14.61
N ALA A 220 -16.70 11.83 13.78
CA ALA A 220 -15.71 10.75 13.64
C ALA A 220 -14.45 11.18 12.88
N VAL A 221 -14.54 12.17 11.98
CA VAL A 221 -13.39 12.70 11.24
C VAL A 221 -12.52 13.57 12.18
N PRO A 222 -11.24 13.23 12.39
CA PRO A 222 -10.34 14.00 13.25
C PRO A 222 -10.14 15.44 12.78
N ASP A 223 -9.85 16.35 13.72
CA ASP A 223 -9.62 17.77 13.41
C ASP A 223 -8.44 17.99 12.45
N GLU A 224 -7.41 17.15 12.52
CA GLU A 224 -6.29 17.19 11.58
C GLU A 224 -6.73 16.88 10.15
N HIS A 225 -7.70 15.96 9.97
CA HIS A 225 -8.23 15.59 8.66
C HIS A 225 -9.18 16.68 8.14
N LYS A 226 -9.99 17.26 9.02
CA LYS A 226 -10.81 18.45 8.70
C LYS A 226 -9.93 19.61 8.25
N LYS A 227 -8.82 19.85 8.96
CA LYS A 227 -7.83 20.86 8.58
C LYS A 227 -7.20 20.54 7.23
N PHE A 228 -6.80 19.29 6.99
CA PHE A 228 -6.27 18.87 5.70
C PHE A 228 -7.24 19.16 4.55
N LEU A 229 -8.51 18.76 4.70
CA LEU A 229 -9.58 19.04 3.73
C LEU A 229 -9.82 20.54 3.52
N ALA A 230 -9.79 21.33 4.62
CA ALA A 230 -9.94 22.77 4.59
C ALA A 230 -8.78 23.49 3.91
N ASP A 231 -7.59 22.88 3.87
CA ASP A 231 -6.36 23.46 3.31
C ASP A 231 -6.14 23.07 1.84
N LEU A 232 -6.94 22.14 1.29
CA LEU A 232 -6.84 21.76 -0.13
C LEU A 232 -6.99 22.97 -1.04
N VAL A 233 -6.13 23.04 -2.05
CA VAL A 233 -6.14 24.10 -3.06
C VAL A 233 -6.86 23.62 -4.32
N TRP A 234 -7.61 24.49 -5.00
CA TRP A 234 -8.31 24.08 -6.24
C TRP A 234 -7.41 24.19 -7.47
N VAL A 235 -6.32 24.94 -7.36
CA VAL A 235 -5.29 25.08 -8.39
C VAL A 235 -3.95 25.37 -7.73
N HIS A 236 -2.88 24.91 -8.36
CA HIS A 236 -1.51 25.26 -8.01
C HIS A 236 -0.74 25.68 -9.26
N GLU A 237 0.12 26.68 -9.12
CA GLU A 237 0.93 27.23 -10.20
C GLU A 237 2.39 27.24 -9.78
N GLU A 238 3.26 26.82 -10.70
CA GLU A 238 4.70 26.97 -10.61
C GLU A 238 5.20 27.75 -11.82
N ASP A 239 6.02 28.76 -11.57
CA ASP A 239 6.54 29.65 -12.61
C ASP A 239 7.61 28.99 -13.47
N ASP A 240 8.37 28.05 -12.90
CA ASP A 240 9.48 27.38 -13.58
C ASP A 240 9.63 25.91 -13.16
N VAL A 241 9.29 25.02 -14.09
CA VAL A 241 9.57 23.58 -14.00
C VAL A 241 10.31 23.13 -15.25
N CYS A 242 11.25 22.19 -15.07
CA CYS A 242 12.02 21.64 -16.17
C CYS A 242 11.32 20.43 -16.80
N LEU A 243 11.48 20.32 -18.12
CA LEU A 243 10.98 19.20 -18.92
C LEU A 243 12.08 18.73 -19.87
N GLU A 244 12.43 17.46 -19.83
CA GLU A 244 13.36 16.87 -20.79
C GLU A 244 12.64 16.59 -22.11
N THR A 245 13.18 17.16 -23.19
CA THR A 245 12.69 16.95 -24.56
C THR A 245 13.82 16.43 -25.44
N LYS A 246 13.49 15.98 -26.66
CA LYS A 246 14.51 15.59 -27.65
C LYS A 246 15.46 16.73 -28.02
N GLU A 247 15.06 17.97 -27.80
CA GLU A 247 15.83 19.18 -28.10
C GLU A 247 16.65 19.67 -26.88
N GLY A 248 16.54 18.97 -25.73
CA GLY A 248 17.17 19.33 -24.47
C GLY A 248 16.17 19.66 -23.37
N ILE A 249 16.65 20.24 -22.27
CA ILE A 249 15.82 20.68 -21.13
C ILE A 249 15.07 21.96 -21.52
N LYS A 250 13.76 21.96 -21.33
CA LYS A 250 12.86 23.09 -21.55
C LYS A 250 12.28 23.57 -20.22
N HIS A 251 12.31 24.88 -20.01
CA HIS A 251 11.65 25.53 -18.88
C HIS A 251 10.20 25.83 -19.25
N CYS A 252 9.27 25.41 -18.40
CA CYS A 252 7.84 25.57 -18.58
C CYS A 252 7.21 26.13 -17.32
N LYS A 253 6.10 26.86 -17.48
CA LYS A 253 5.17 27.05 -16.36
C LYS A 253 4.44 25.73 -16.09
N LEU A 254 3.92 25.54 -14.90
CA LEU A 254 3.04 24.41 -14.58
C LEU A 254 1.77 24.90 -13.89
N ILE A 255 0.63 24.40 -14.35
CA ILE A 255 -0.68 24.58 -13.73
C ILE A 255 -1.21 23.20 -13.38
N ALA A 256 -1.40 22.94 -12.10
CA ALA A 256 -2.00 21.73 -11.59
C ALA A 256 -3.45 22.01 -11.15
N VAL A 257 -4.39 21.29 -11.74
CA VAL A 257 -5.83 21.40 -11.46
C VAL A 257 -6.49 20.04 -11.70
N HIS A 258 -7.36 19.61 -10.78
CA HIS A 258 -7.81 18.22 -10.70
C HIS A 258 -8.38 17.67 -12.02
N ALA A 259 -9.32 18.37 -12.68
CA ALA A 259 -9.86 17.93 -13.97
C ALA A 259 -9.25 18.68 -15.16
N GLY A 260 -9.08 20.00 -15.07
CA GLY A 260 -8.53 20.82 -16.16
C GLY A 260 -9.10 22.24 -16.17
N LEU A 261 -8.88 22.96 -17.27
CA LEU A 261 -9.39 24.32 -17.49
C LEU A 261 -10.36 24.33 -18.67
N GLU A 262 -11.40 25.13 -18.58
CA GLU A 262 -12.44 25.22 -19.60
C GLU A 262 -11.95 25.98 -20.84
N LYS A 263 -12.35 25.49 -22.02
CA LYS A 263 -12.17 26.23 -23.28
C LYS A 263 -13.10 27.43 -23.37
N GLY A 264 -12.63 28.49 -24.03
CA GLY A 264 -13.44 29.68 -24.33
C GLY A 264 -13.71 30.61 -23.14
N LYS A 265 -13.13 30.32 -21.97
CA LYS A 265 -13.12 31.21 -20.80
C LYS A 265 -11.70 31.70 -20.56
N ALA A 266 -11.57 33.00 -20.24
CA ALA A 266 -10.28 33.61 -19.93
C ALA A 266 -9.57 32.84 -18.81
N VAL A 267 -8.33 32.42 -19.06
CA VAL A 267 -7.59 31.55 -18.13
C VAL A 267 -7.35 32.26 -16.80
N GLU A 268 -6.97 33.53 -16.84
CA GLU A 268 -6.75 34.34 -15.63
C GLU A 268 -7.99 34.43 -14.74
N GLU A 269 -9.19 34.55 -15.32
CA GLU A 269 -10.44 34.59 -14.54
C GLU A 269 -10.77 33.23 -13.94
N GLN A 270 -10.48 32.13 -14.66
CA GLN A 270 -10.58 30.78 -14.09
C GLN A 270 -9.61 30.61 -12.91
N LEU A 271 -8.35 31.02 -13.05
CA LEU A 271 -7.34 30.91 -11.99
C LEU A 271 -7.71 31.75 -10.76
N LYS A 272 -8.21 32.98 -10.94
CA LYS A 272 -8.72 33.82 -9.83
C LYS A 272 -9.86 33.13 -9.10
N PHE A 273 -10.81 32.55 -9.84
CA PHE A 273 -11.92 31.80 -9.28
C PHE A 273 -11.45 30.59 -8.46
N LEU A 274 -10.50 29.82 -8.98
CA LEU A 274 -9.96 28.62 -8.31
C LEU A 274 -9.14 28.99 -7.07
N LYS A 275 -8.22 29.97 -7.17
CA LYS A 275 -7.49 30.52 -6.01
C LYS A 275 -8.42 31.06 -4.94
N ALA A 276 -9.55 31.61 -5.35
CA ALA A 276 -10.55 32.12 -4.43
C ALA A 276 -11.32 31.03 -3.68
N ARG A 277 -11.30 29.78 -4.16
CA ARG A 277 -12.13 28.66 -3.70
C ARG A 277 -13.59 29.07 -3.58
N ASP A 278 -14.12 29.57 -4.69
CA ASP A 278 -15.45 30.16 -4.74
C ASP A 278 -16.54 29.07 -4.74
N THR A 279 -17.13 28.86 -3.57
CA THR A 279 -18.10 27.81 -3.26
C THR A 279 -19.55 28.16 -3.64
N ARG A 280 -19.75 29.23 -4.40
CA ARG A 280 -21.08 29.61 -4.95
C ARG A 280 -21.53 28.71 -6.08
N VAL A 281 -20.60 28.05 -6.76
CA VAL A 281 -20.87 27.29 -7.97
C VAL A 281 -21.32 25.88 -7.56
N PRO A 282 -22.53 25.44 -7.96
CA PRO A 282 -23.04 24.12 -7.61
C PRO A 282 -22.10 22.99 -7.97
N LYS A 283 -21.48 23.06 -9.15
CA LYS A 283 -20.55 22.07 -9.68
C LYS A 283 -19.38 22.77 -10.37
N VAL A 284 -18.18 22.65 -9.81
CA VAL A 284 -16.98 23.31 -10.34
C VAL A 284 -16.43 22.52 -11.52
N GLU A 285 -16.52 23.07 -12.74
CA GLU A 285 -16.06 22.37 -13.96
C GLU A 285 -14.57 22.04 -13.94
N ALA A 286 -13.72 22.90 -13.36
CA ALA A 286 -12.29 22.62 -13.24
C ALA A 286 -11.96 21.39 -12.36
N LEU A 287 -12.91 20.93 -11.54
CA LEU A 287 -12.78 19.73 -10.72
C LEU A 287 -13.64 18.58 -11.24
N SER A 288 -14.78 18.85 -11.88
CA SER A 288 -15.76 17.80 -12.24
C SER A 288 -15.99 17.62 -13.74
N GLY A 289 -15.43 18.51 -14.56
CA GLY A 289 -15.60 18.55 -16.01
C GLY A 289 -14.99 17.33 -16.68
N ARG A 290 -15.42 17.03 -17.92
CA ARG A 290 -14.91 15.89 -18.71
C ARG A 290 -14.31 16.42 -20.01
N LYS A 291 -15.03 16.32 -21.11
CA LYS A 291 -14.59 16.83 -22.43
C LYS A 291 -14.36 18.36 -22.42
N SER A 292 -15.09 19.10 -21.59
CA SER A 292 -14.98 20.56 -21.44
C SER A 292 -13.59 21.04 -20.99
N VAL A 293 -12.85 20.18 -20.29
CA VAL A 293 -11.58 20.51 -19.62
C VAL A 293 -10.44 19.55 -19.99
N TRP A 294 -10.63 18.76 -21.05
CA TRP A 294 -9.66 17.75 -21.48
C TRP A 294 -8.41 18.40 -22.11
N ASP A 295 -8.59 19.33 -23.03
CA ASP A 295 -7.49 19.97 -23.75
C ASP A 295 -6.95 21.21 -23.02
N ILE A 296 -5.74 21.65 -23.41
CA ILE A 296 -5.17 22.93 -22.96
C ILE A 296 -5.97 24.09 -23.60
N PRO A 297 -6.40 25.11 -22.82
CA PRO A 297 -6.98 26.34 -23.37
C PRO A 297 -6.03 27.06 -24.34
N GLU A 298 -6.57 27.68 -25.39
CA GLU A 298 -5.78 28.34 -26.46
C GLU A 298 -4.80 29.38 -25.91
N GLU A 299 -5.19 30.17 -24.90
CA GLU A 299 -4.36 31.18 -24.23
C GLU A 299 -3.06 30.60 -23.62
N LEU A 300 -3.06 29.33 -23.22
CA LEU A 300 -1.90 28.65 -22.64
C LEU A 300 -0.99 27.99 -23.69
N THR A 301 -1.31 28.13 -24.98
CA THR A 301 -0.47 27.61 -26.07
C THR A 301 0.60 28.60 -26.52
N GLU A 302 0.48 29.88 -26.14
CA GLU A 302 1.43 30.95 -26.50
C GLU A 302 2.77 30.83 -25.76
N TYR A 303 2.75 30.32 -24.52
CA TYR A 303 3.93 30.08 -23.69
C TYR A 303 3.94 28.63 -23.22
N PRO A 304 5.10 27.97 -23.15
CA PRO A 304 5.16 26.56 -22.73
C PRO A 304 4.65 26.39 -21.30
N THR A 305 3.43 25.88 -21.18
CA THR A 305 2.74 25.67 -19.91
C THR A 305 2.29 24.22 -19.83
N ILE A 306 2.80 23.50 -18.84
CA ILE A 306 2.35 22.16 -18.49
C ILE A 306 1.01 22.30 -17.76
N VAL A 307 -0.03 21.61 -18.25
CA VAL A 307 -1.31 21.50 -17.56
C VAL A 307 -1.47 20.07 -17.09
N VAL A 308 -1.39 19.86 -15.77
CA VAL A 308 -1.45 18.54 -15.15
C VAL A 308 -2.74 18.32 -14.36
N SER A 309 -3.38 17.16 -14.56
CA SER A 309 -4.68 16.79 -13.98
C SER A 309 -4.77 15.31 -13.67
N GLY A 310 -5.67 14.93 -12.77
CA GLY A 310 -6.10 13.56 -12.51
C GLY A 310 -7.47 13.26 -13.16
N HIS A 311 -8.43 12.76 -12.38
CA HIS A 311 -9.89 12.68 -12.62
C HIS A 311 -10.41 11.79 -13.75
N HIS A 312 -9.74 11.77 -14.90
CA HIS A 312 -10.32 11.28 -16.16
C HIS A 312 -10.29 9.76 -16.36
N ALA A 313 -9.86 9.00 -15.34
CA ALA A 313 -9.65 7.56 -15.38
C ALA A 313 -8.79 7.11 -16.57
N LYS A 314 -7.79 7.93 -16.91
CA LYS A 314 -6.82 7.69 -17.97
C LYS A 314 -5.44 8.17 -17.58
N LEU A 315 -4.43 7.46 -18.04
CA LEU A 315 -3.08 7.97 -18.21
C LEU A 315 -2.92 8.48 -19.65
N HIS A 316 -2.80 9.79 -19.83
CA HIS A 316 -2.66 10.44 -21.14
C HIS A 316 -1.59 11.53 -21.06
N ILE A 317 -0.54 11.39 -21.86
CA ILE A 317 0.55 12.35 -21.96
C ILE A 317 0.63 12.79 -23.42
N GLU A 318 0.28 14.04 -23.69
CA GLU A 318 0.32 14.62 -25.03
C GLU A 318 0.90 16.03 -24.98
N GLY A 319 2.15 16.15 -25.43
CA GLY A 319 2.89 17.42 -25.36
C GLY A 319 3.00 17.92 -23.92
N LEU A 320 2.38 19.07 -23.65
CA LEU A 320 2.36 19.70 -22.32
C LEU A 320 1.08 19.38 -21.52
N ARG A 321 0.18 18.54 -22.06
CA ARG A 321 -1.03 18.10 -21.36
C ARG A 321 -0.76 16.77 -20.69
N LEU A 322 -0.77 16.76 -19.35
CA LEU A 322 -0.57 15.57 -18.55
C LEU A 322 -1.87 15.22 -17.81
N ILE A 323 -2.44 14.06 -18.10
CA ILE A 323 -3.58 13.51 -17.36
C ILE A 323 -3.10 12.21 -16.73
N ILE A 324 -3.07 12.18 -15.40
CA ILE A 324 -2.44 11.15 -14.59
C ILE A 324 -3.51 10.60 -13.67
N ASP A 325 -4.35 9.72 -14.19
CA ASP A 325 -5.35 8.99 -13.41
C ASP A 325 -5.56 7.60 -14.01
N GLU A 326 -4.51 6.78 -14.02
CA GLU A 326 -4.61 5.39 -14.51
C GLU A 326 -5.55 4.54 -13.64
N GLY A 327 -5.64 4.88 -12.35
CA GLY A 327 -6.40 4.15 -11.35
C GLY A 327 -7.90 4.30 -11.56
N GLY A 328 -8.37 5.54 -11.75
CA GLY A 328 -9.79 5.85 -11.82
C GLY A 328 -10.56 5.34 -10.60
N GLY A 329 -9.89 5.16 -9.46
CA GLY A 329 -10.45 4.53 -8.25
C GLY A 329 -10.99 3.12 -8.44
N PHE A 330 -10.48 2.37 -9.42
CA PHE A 330 -10.77 0.95 -9.59
C PHE A 330 -9.71 0.10 -8.89
N GLU A 331 -10.15 -0.92 -8.15
CA GLU A 331 -9.29 -1.78 -7.33
C GLU A 331 -8.15 -2.45 -8.11
N ASN A 332 -8.43 -2.86 -9.34
CA ASN A 332 -7.50 -3.61 -10.18
C ASN A 332 -6.56 -2.73 -11.02
N ASN A 333 -6.76 -1.41 -11.02
CA ASN A 333 -5.94 -0.49 -11.79
C ASN A 333 -4.82 0.09 -10.91
N ALA A 334 -3.70 0.45 -11.54
CA ALA A 334 -2.57 1.05 -10.84
C ALA A 334 -2.83 2.53 -10.52
N VAL A 335 -2.31 3.02 -9.39
CA VAL A 335 -2.14 4.46 -9.16
C VAL A 335 -0.77 4.84 -9.72
N ALA A 336 -0.77 5.87 -10.57
CA ALA A 336 0.43 6.31 -11.27
C ALA A 336 0.87 7.71 -10.83
N ALA A 337 2.16 7.97 -10.99
CA ALA A 337 2.77 9.27 -10.89
C ALA A 337 3.62 9.56 -12.14
N VAL A 338 3.81 10.84 -12.46
CA VAL A 338 4.79 11.30 -13.46
C VAL A 338 5.86 12.11 -12.77
N VAL A 339 7.13 11.84 -13.10
CA VAL A 339 8.31 12.47 -12.53
C VAL A 339 8.98 13.38 -13.57
N LEU A 340 8.95 14.69 -13.32
CA LEU A 340 9.67 15.70 -14.10
C LEU A 340 11.10 15.87 -13.56
N PRO A 341 12.09 16.16 -14.43
CA PRO A 341 11.93 16.56 -15.83
C PRO A 341 11.75 15.40 -16.83
N SER A 342 12.02 14.15 -16.44
CA SER A 342 12.11 12.99 -17.33
C SER A 342 10.82 12.51 -18.00
N LEU A 343 9.65 12.97 -17.53
CA LEU A 343 8.33 12.39 -17.81
C LEU A 343 8.21 10.89 -17.49
N LYS A 344 9.08 10.35 -16.63
CA LYS A 344 9.02 8.96 -16.23
C LYS A 344 7.73 8.68 -15.48
N ILE A 345 6.98 7.68 -15.93
CA ILE A 345 5.79 7.17 -15.24
C ILE A 345 6.24 6.14 -14.21
N VAL A 346 5.70 6.25 -13.00
CA VAL A 346 5.92 5.33 -11.88
C VAL A 346 4.57 4.85 -11.39
N ARG A 347 4.44 3.57 -11.08
CA ARG A 347 3.21 2.96 -10.59
C ARG A 347 3.39 2.35 -9.21
N ASP A 348 2.30 2.15 -8.49
CA ASP A 348 2.27 1.32 -7.29
C ASP A 348 2.63 -0.14 -7.58
N THR A 349 2.40 -0.62 -8.81
CA THR A 349 2.69 -1.99 -9.24
C THR A 349 4.13 -2.20 -9.73
N ASP A 350 4.94 -1.14 -9.82
CA ASP A 350 6.34 -1.27 -10.24
C ASP A 350 7.15 -2.02 -9.15
N ILE A 351 8.11 -2.83 -9.57
CA ILE A 351 9.02 -3.55 -8.68
C ILE A 351 10.42 -2.95 -8.88
N LEU A 352 10.83 -2.05 -7.99
CA LEU A 352 12.12 -1.34 -8.08
C LEU A 352 13.05 -1.80 -6.94
N ALA A 353 14.28 -2.22 -7.26
CA ALA A 353 15.29 -2.61 -6.28
C ALA A 353 15.90 -1.38 -5.59
N LYS A 354 15.91 -1.33 -4.24
CA LYS A 354 16.50 -0.22 -3.47
C LYS A 354 18.04 -0.24 -3.55
N GLN A 355 18.65 0.83 -4.05
CA GLN A 355 20.10 1.05 -3.88
C GLN A 355 20.41 1.53 -2.46
N PRO A 356 21.51 1.09 -1.82
CA PRO A 356 21.91 1.56 -0.51
C PRO A 356 22.44 3.01 -0.54
N PRO A 357 22.23 3.81 0.52
CA PRO A 357 22.64 5.22 0.56
C PRO A 357 24.16 5.37 0.75
N GLU A 358 24.83 6.08 -0.16
CA GLU A 358 26.25 6.45 -0.04
C GLU A 358 26.44 7.55 1.03
N PHE A 359 27.39 7.32 1.94
CA PHE A 359 27.90 8.31 2.90
C PHE A 359 28.96 9.22 2.24
N CYS A 360 28.94 10.49 2.64
CA CYS A 360 29.70 11.60 2.07
C CYS A 360 31.23 11.55 2.32
N GLY A 361 32.04 11.84 1.27
CA GLY A 361 33.44 12.34 1.32
C GLY A 361 34.32 11.88 0.13
N PRO A 362 35.51 12.47 -0.18
CA PRO A 362 35.98 13.86 -0.07
C PRO A 362 36.12 14.56 -1.46
N SER A 363 36.79 15.73 -1.51
CA SER A 363 36.68 16.78 -2.53
C SER A 363 37.37 16.56 -3.89
N ALA A 364 36.95 17.35 -4.88
CA ALA A 364 37.24 17.25 -6.31
C ALA A 364 38.70 17.35 -6.79
N ARG A 365 39.69 17.57 -5.92
CA ARG A 365 41.10 17.66 -6.33
C ARG A 365 41.85 16.33 -6.33
N GLU A 366 41.27 15.26 -5.79
CA GLU A 366 41.81 13.91 -5.91
C GLU A 366 41.27 13.17 -7.16
N ARG A 367 40.14 13.64 -7.73
CA ARG A 367 39.49 13.06 -8.92
C ARG A 367 40.29 13.17 -10.22
N GLU A 368 41.19 14.15 -10.34
CA GLU A 368 41.96 14.37 -11.59
C GLU A 368 43.24 13.54 -11.67
N ARG A 369 43.69 12.89 -10.59
CA ARG A 369 44.82 11.94 -10.63
C ARG A 369 44.38 10.48 -10.76
N GLU A 370 43.12 10.18 -10.53
CA GLU A 370 42.55 8.83 -10.67
C GLU A 370 42.15 8.52 -12.12
N SER A 371 41.78 9.53 -12.93
CA SER A 371 41.36 9.32 -14.33
C SER A 371 42.45 8.80 -15.27
N GLU A 372 43.74 8.90 -14.89
CA GLU A 372 44.85 8.33 -15.66
C GLU A 372 45.26 6.92 -15.19
N MET A 373 44.73 6.44 -14.05
CA MET A 373 44.95 5.09 -13.52
C MET A 373 43.73 4.17 -13.62
N GLU A 374 42.54 4.69 -13.93
CA GLU A 374 41.28 3.93 -13.99
C GLU A 374 41.11 2.98 -15.18
N ASN A 375 42.01 2.96 -16.16
CA ASN A 375 41.95 1.99 -17.26
C ASN A 375 42.58 0.61 -16.94
N GLN A 376 42.91 0.32 -15.67
CA GLN A 376 43.48 -0.99 -15.29
C GLN A 376 42.94 -1.65 -14.01
N ASN A 377 41.93 -1.12 -13.30
CA ASN A 377 41.50 -1.68 -12.01
C ASN A 377 39.99 -1.98 -11.85
N ASP A 378 39.28 -2.33 -12.92
CA ASP A 378 37.87 -2.79 -12.88
C ASP A 378 37.72 -4.27 -12.46
N LEU A 379 38.35 -4.69 -11.37
CA LEU A 379 38.25 -6.06 -10.83
C LEU A 379 38.10 -6.14 -9.30
N SER A 380 37.83 -5.04 -8.59
CA SER A 380 37.85 -5.06 -7.11
C SER A 380 36.66 -4.46 -6.36
N LYS A 381 35.54 -4.11 -7.01
CA LYS A 381 34.29 -3.82 -6.27
C LYS A 381 33.49 -5.13 -6.11
N PRO A 382 33.26 -5.62 -4.88
CA PRO A 382 32.45 -6.82 -4.69
C PRO A 382 31.01 -6.53 -5.16
N PRO A 383 30.34 -7.48 -5.82
CA PRO A 383 28.96 -7.32 -6.27
C PRO A 383 28.03 -7.00 -5.08
N PRO A 384 26.92 -6.26 -5.31
CA PRO A 384 25.94 -5.97 -4.27
C PRO A 384 25.45 -7.26 -3.61
N LYS A 385 25.36 -7.25 -2.28
CA LYS A 385 25.03 -8.44 -1.51
C LYS A 385 23.58 -8.88 -1.82
N PRO A 386 23.36 -10.17 -2.11
CA PRO A 386 22.03 -10.70 -2.45
C PRO A 386 21.02 -10.51 -1.31
N ARG A 387 19.77 -10.19 -1.65
CA ARG A 387 18.67 -10.04 -0.68
C ARG A 387 18.41 -11.38 0.02
N THR A 388 18.25 -11.33 1.35
CA THR A 388 17.84 -12.51 2.13
C THR A 388 16.37 -12.84 1.91
N VAL A 389 16.08 -14.10 1.61
CA VAL A 389 14.70 -14.62 1.52
C VAL A 389 14.53 -15.73 2.56
N CYS A 390 13.51 -15.64 3.41
CA CYS A 390 13.17 -16.65 4.40
C CYS A 390 11.83 -17.30 4.03
N CYS A 391 11.85 -18.60 3.72
CA CYS A 391 10.65 -19.38 3.47
C CYS A 391 10.33 -20.21 4.72
N ILE A 392 9.21 -19.90 5.39
CA ILE A 392 8.81 -20.49 6.67
C ILE A 392 7.68 -21.49 6.44
N GLY A 393 7.87 -22.73 6.90
CA GLY A 393 6.90 -23.82 6.77
C GLY A 393 5.66 -23.69 7.64
N ASP A 394 4.82 -24.72 7.60
CA ASP A 394 3.52 -24.79 8.25
C ASP A 394 3.63 -24.62 9.78
N ILE A 395 2.76 -23.78 10.35
CA ILE A 395 2.85 -23.34 11.75
C ILE A 395 1.81 -24.06 12.64
N HIS A 396 0.60 -24.26 12.13
CA HIS A 396 -0.47 -25.02 12.77
C HIS A 396 -0.69 -24.66 14.25
N GLY A 397 -0.93 -23.38 14.56
CA GLY A 397 -1.28 -22.93 15.92
C GLY A 397 -0.17 -23.06 16.97
N TYR A 398 1.07 -23.39 16.61
CA TYR A 398 2.19 -23.51 17.54
C TYR A 398 2.95 -22.19 17.72
N ILE A 399 2.33 -21.22 18.41
CA ILE A 399 2.92 -19.89 18.66
C ILE A 399 4.32 -19.94 19.30
N THR A 400 4.57 -20.91 20.19
CA THR A 400 5.87 -21.04 20.85
C THR A 400 6.97 -21.45 19.88
N LYS A 401 6.66 -22.31 18.91
CA LYS A 401 7.57 -22.71 17.83
C LYS A 401 7.83 -21.54 16.90
N LEU A 402 6.77 -20.83 16.49
CA LEU A 402 6.90 -19.64 15.64
C LEU A 402 7.79 -18.57 16.27
N ARG A 403 7.59 -18.23 17.56
CA ARG A 403 8.41 -17.23 18.26
C ARG A 403 9.87 -17.64 18.39
N LYS A 404 10.13 -18.93 18.66
CA LYS A 404 11.49 -19.46 18.75
C LYS A 404 12.19 -19.46 17.39
N LEU A 405 11.51 -19.95 16.35
CA LEU A 405 12.03 -19.91 14.98
C LEU A 405 12.34 -18.47 14.55
N TRP A 406 11.42 -17.54 14.81
CA TRP A 406 11.65 -16.13 14.53
C TRP A 406 12.87 -15.57 15.26
N SER A 407 13.01 -15.86 16.56
CA SER A 407 14.19 -15.47 17.34
C SER A 407 15.48 -16.09 16.79
N ASN A 408 15.43 -17.33 16.31
CA ASN A 408 16.59 -18.01 15.74
C ASN A 408 16.97 -17.40 14.38
N LEU A 409 16.00 -17.04 13.55
CA LEU A 409 16.23 -16.30 12.31
C LEU A 409 16.86 -14.93 12.58
N GLU A 410 16.32 -14.18 13.54
CA GLU A 410 16.83 -12.86 13.96
C GLU A 410 18.25 -12.94 14.54
N THR A 411 18.61 -14.05 15.20
CA THR A 411 19.95 -14.28 15.74
C THR A 411 20.94 -14.71 14.65
N LEU A 412 20.48 -15.54 13.71
CA LEU A 412 21.32 -16.12 12.67
C LEU A 412 21.64 -15.12 11.55
N ILE A 413 20.65 -14.35 11.14
CA ILE A 413 20.74 -13.46 9.98
C ILE A 413 21.28 -12.11 10.46
N PRO A 414 22.33 -11.56 9.82
CA PRO A 414 22.86 -10.26 10.20
C PRO A 414 21.76 -9.19 10.22
N PRO A 415 21.70 -8.29 11.23
CA PRO A 415 20.59 -7.36 11.38
C PRO A 415 20.23 -6.52 10.13
N PRO A 416 21.19 -6.02 9.33
CA PRO A 416 20.85 -5.29 8.10
C PRO A 416 20.14 -6.16 7.05
N ASP A 417 20.55 -7.42 6.92
CA ASP A 417 19.96 -8.37 5.99
C ASP A 417 18.58 -8.81 6.49
N PHE A 418 18.46 -9.07 7.80
CA PHE A 418 17.19 -9.45 8.42
C PHE A 418 16.16 -8.34 8.27
N GLN A 419 16.53 -7.07 8.53
CA GLN A 419 15.59 -5.95 8.46
C GLN A 419 15.04 -5.68 7.05
N THR A 420 15.70 -6.16 6.00
CA THR A 420 15.29 -5.95 4.60
C THR A 420 14.85 -7.24 3.90
N ALA A 421 14.78 -8.34 4.65
CA ALA A 421 14.46 -9.66 4.13
C ALA A 421 13.06 -9.71 3.49
N LEU A 422 12.93 -10.57 2.48
CA LEU A 422 11.63 -11.09 2.04
C LEU A 422 11.30 -12.31 2.91
N VAL A 423 10.18 -12.28 3.61
CA VAL A 423 9.72 -13.38 4.46
C VAL A 423 8.44 -13.96 3.89
N ILE A 424 8.49 -15.20 3.43
CA ILE A 424 7.38 -15.93 2.81
C ILE A 424 6.93 -17.02 3.79
N PHE A 425 5.72 -16.85 4.34
CA PHE A 425 5.04 -17.86 5.14
C PHE A 425 4.22 -18.77 4.24
N LEU A 426 4.52 -20.07 4.26
CA LEU A 426 4.05 -21.02 3.26
C LEU A 426 2.61 -21.54 3.48
N GLY A 427 1.91 -21.03 4.49
CA GLY A 427 0.51 -21.36 4.81
C GLY A 427 0.37 -22.25 6.03
N ASP A 428 -0.85 -22.70 6.26
CA ASP A 428 -1.29 -23.56 7.37
C ASP A 428 -0.91 -22.97 8.74
N TYR A 429 -1.52 -21.82 9.04
CA TYR A 429 -1.35 -21.09 10.30
C TYR A 429 -2.23 -21.65 11.40
N CYS A 430 -3.40 -22.15 11.04
CA CYS A 430 -4.40 -22.67 11.96
C CYS A 430 -4.38 -24.20 12.12
N ASP A 431 -5.18 -24.66 13.07
CA ASP A 431 -5.48 -26.07 13.38
C ASP A 431 -4.34 -26.87 13.98
N ARG A 432 -4.67 -28.04 14.54
CA ARG A 432 -3.79 -29.00 15.22
C ARG A 432 -3.15 -28.47 16.50
N GLY A 433 -2.36 -27.41 16.44
CA GLY A 433 -1.76 -26.77 17.61
C GLY A 433 -2.76 -25.90 18.38
N PRO A 434 -2.43 -25.54 19.62
CA PRO A 434 -3.41 -25.02 20.58
C PRO A 434 -3.74 -23.53 20.42
N ASP A 435 -2.96 -22.76 19.68
CA ASP A 435 -3.00 -21.29 19.79
C ASP A 435 -2.95 -20.56 18.43
N THR A 436 -3.92 -20.88 17.57
CA THR A 436 -4.12 -20.22 16.27
C THR A 436 -4.28 -18.71 16.42
N ARG A 437 -5.04 -18.25 17.42
CA ARG A 437 -5.27 -16.83 17.68
C ARG A 437 -3.96 -16.06 17.81
N HIS A 438 -3.07 -16.47 18.72
CA HIS A 438 -1.82 -15.74 18.92
C HIS A 438 -0.81 -15.92 17.78
N VAL A 439 -0.91 -17.00 16.99
CA VAL A 439 -0.16 -17.12 15.72
C VAL A 439 -0.58 -15.99 14.78
N ILE A 440 -1.88 -15.80 14.54
CA ILE A 440 -2.37 -14.74 13.66
C ILE A 440 -2.04 -13.35 14.23
N ASP A 441 -2.20 -13.13 15.53
CA ASP A 441 -1.78 -11.87 16.19
C ASP A 441 -0.30 -11.55 15.92
N PHE A 442 0.56 -12.57 16.02
CA PHE A 442 1.99 -12.42 15.78
C PHE A 442 2.27 -12.03 14.32
N LEU A 443 1.64 -12.71 13.35
CA LEU A 443 1.82 -12.45 11.93
C LEU A 443 1.33 -11.04 11.54
N ILE A 444 0.17 -10.61 12.06
CA ILE A 444 -0.37 -9.26 11.86
C ILE A 444 0.57 -8.18 12.42
N GLY A 445 1.27 -8.47 13.53
CA GLY A 445 2.21 -7.54 14.14
C GLY A 445 3.53 -7.36 13.38
N LEU A 446 3.89 -8.29 12.49
CA LEU A 446 5.20 -8.29 11.82
C LEU A 446 5.47 -7.05 10.96
N PRO A 447 4.56 -6.58 10.08
CA PRO A 447 4.80 -5.38 9.27
C PRO A 447 5.04 -4.12 10.11
N SER A 448 4.40 -4.00 11.27
CA SER A 448 4.62 -2.88 12.18
C SER A 448 5.96 -2.98 12.90
N LYS A 449 6.38 -4.19 13.26
CA LYS A 449 7.64 -4.45 13.96
C LYS A 449 8.86 -4.37 13.04
N TYR A 450 8.72 -4.77 11.78
CA TYR A 450 9.77 -4.78 10.77
C TYR A 450 9.28 -4.08 9.49
N PRO A 451 9.19 -2.75 9.48
CA PRO A 451 8.60 -1.99 8.37
C PRO A 451 9.38 -2.06 7.06
N ASN A 452 10.66 -2.48 7.11
CA ASN A 452 11.53 -2.63 5.96
C ASN A 452 11.56 -4.07 5.39
N GLN A 453 10.93 -5.02 6.07
CA GLN A 453 10.74 -6.38 5.55
C GLN A 453 9.54 -6.42 4.61
N THR A 454 9.60 -7.31 3.62
CA THR A 454 8.41 -7.69 2.84
C THR A 454 7.87 -8.98 3.40
N HIS A 455 6.59 -9.01 3.77
CA HIS A 455 5.93 -10.20 4.30
C HIS A 455 4.91 -10.73 3.31
N VAL A 456 5.02 -12.01 2.97
CA VAL A 456 4.09 -12.73 2.11
C VAL A 456 3.46 -13.85 2.92
N PHE A 457 2.13 -13.90 2.90
CA PHE A 457 1.35 -14.91 3.63
C PHE A 457 0.55 -15.73 2.62
N LEU A 458 1.02 -16.96 2.35
CA LEU A 458 0.29 -17.89 1.49
C LEU A 458 -0.94 -18.45 2.22
N SER A 459 -2.02 -18.68 1.48
CA SER A 459 -3.14 -19.47 1.98
C SER A 459 -2.76 -20.94 1.98
N GLY A 460 -2.71 -21.56 3.16
CA GLY A 460 -2.74 -23.01 3.27
C GLY A 460 -4.11 -23.59 2.95
N ASN A 461 -4.21 -24.91 2.85
CA ASN A 461 -5.53 -25.54 2.71
C ASN A 461 -6.34 -25.48 4.01
N HIS A 462 -5.67 -25.44 5.17
CA HIS A 462 -6.33 -25.22 6.46
C HIS A 462 -6.85 -23.78 6.56
N ASP A 463 -6.04 -22.78 6.18
CA ASP A 463 -6.44 -21.38 6.27
C ASP A 463 -7.56 -21.03 5.28
N LEU A 464 -7.54 -21.61 4.07
CA LEU A 464 -8.63 -21.48 3.11
C LEU A 464 -9.95 -21.97 3.71
N ALA A 465 -9.90 -23.11 4.39
CA ALA A 465 -11.07 -23.73 4.99
C ALA A 465 -11.57 -22.93 6.21
N PHE A 466 -10.66 -22.36 7.00
CA PHE A 466 -11.02 -21.42 8.06
C PHE A 466 -11.64 -20.14 7.50
N ALA A 467 -11.04 -19.54 6.48
CA ALA A 467 -11.56 -18.35 5.77
C ALA A 467 -12.96 -18.60 5.18
N ALA A 468 -13.19 -19.79 4.61
CA ALA A 468 -14.51 -20.22 4.16
C ALA A 468 -15.53 -20.23 5.29
N PHE A 469 -15.16 -20.75 6.46
CA PHE A 469 -16.05 -20.85 7.61
C PHE A 469 -16.42 -19.48 8.18
N VAL A 470 -15.47 -18.54 8.27
CA VAL A 470 -15.74 -17.18 8.78
C VAL A 470 -16.33 -16.22 7.74
N GLY A 471 -16.57 -16.70 6.52
CA GLY A 471 -17.28 -15.96 5.48
C GLY A 471 -16.46 -14.86 4.81
N VAL A 472 -15.14 -15.03 4.68
CA VAL A 472 -14.24 -14.01 4.09
C VAL A 472 -13.65 -14.39 2.74
N LEU A 473 -14.09 -15.52 2.16
CA LEU A 473 -13.71 -15.88 0.80
C LEU A 473 -14.39 -14.98 -0.23
N PRO A 474 -13.70 -14.68 -1.35
CA PRO A 474 -14.33 -13.97 -2.45
C PRO A 474 -15.48 -14.82 -3.04
N PRO A 475 -16.61 -14.19 -3.40
CA PRO A 475 -17.73 -14.90 -3.98
C PRO A 475 -17.32 -15.59 -5.30
N PRO A 476 -17.89 -16.76 -5.63
CA PRO A 476 -17.53 -17.46 -6.85
C PRO A 476 -17.84 -16.63 -8.10
N ARG A 477 -16.89 -16.53 -9.03
CA ARG A 477 -17.03 -15.73 -10.25
C ARG A 477 -18.17 -16.26 -11.12
N GLY A 478 -19.04 -15.37 -11.61
CA GLY A 478 -20.16 -15.73 -12.48
C GLY A 478 -21.47 -16.07 -11.77
N GLY A 479 -21.58 -15.77 -10.47
CA GLY A 479 -22.86 -15.77 -9.74
C GLY A 479 -23.35 -17.13 -9.26
N SER A 480 -22.53 -18.19 -9.36
CA SER A 480 -22.79 -19.47 -8.70
C SER A 480 -22.64 -19.33 -7.19
N GLY A 481 -23.55 -19.91 -6.40
CA GLY A 481 -23.40 -19.98 -4.95
C GLY A 481 -22.30 -20.97 -4.54
N PHE A 482 -21.78 -20.82 -3.32
CA PHE A 482 -20.77 -21.73 -2.79
C PHE A 482 -21.25 -23.19 -2.68
N SER A 483 -22.57 -23.40 -2.63
CA SER A 483 -23.19 -24.71 -2.56
C SER A 483 -22.91 -25.63 -3.76
N GLU A 484 -22.55 -25.07 -4.91
CA GLU A 484 -22.11 -25.84 -6.08
C GLU A 484 -20.87 -26.70 -5.79
N THR A 485 -20.00 -26.23 -4.89
CA THR A 485 -18.76 -26.92 -4.52
C THR A 485 -18.99 -28.21 -3.72
N TRP A 486 -20.21 -28.43 -3.22
CA TRP A 486 -20.49 -29.59 -2.37
C TRP A 486 -20.62 -30.89 -3.15
N ARG A 487 -21.08 -30.82 -4.41
CA ARG A 487 -21.58 -31.97 -5.16
C ARG A 487 -20.54 -33.08 -5.34
N GLU A 488 -19.31 -32.71 -5.71
CA GLU A 488 -18.24 -33.67 -5.99
C GLU A 488 -17.92 -34.54 -4.76
N TYR A 489 -18.03 -33.97 -3.56
CA TYR A 489 -17.66 -34.64 -2.30
C TYR A 489 -18.85 -35.05 -1.45
N ALA A 490 -20.09 -34.95 -1.95
CA ALA A 490 -21.31 -35.18 -1.18
C ALA A 490 -21.34 -36.55 -0.47
N ALA A 491 -20.75 -37.60 -1.07
CA ALA A 491 -20.64 -38.92 -0.46
C ALA A 491 -19.77 -38.96 0.82
N SER A 492 -18.94 -37.94 1.07
CA SER A 492 -18.12 -37.82 2.28
C SER A 492 -18.84 -37.12 3.43
N GLU A 493 -19.98 -36.47 3.17
CA GLU A 493 -20.68 -35.63 4.15
C GLU A 493 -21.03 -36.37 5.44
N GLU A 494 -21.52 -37.61 5.32
CA GLU A 494 -21.90 -38.40 6.50
C GLU A 494 -20.68 -38.77 7.35
N ARG A 495 -19.59 -39.20 6.72
CA ARG A 495 -18.36 -39.62 7.42
C ARG A 495 -17.67 -38.44 8.09
N GLU A 496 -17.59 -37.32 7.40
CA GLU A 496 -16.90 -36.11 7.85
C GLU A 496 -17.78 -35.22 8.75
N GLY A 497 -19.10 -35.48 8.76
CA GLY A 497 -20.08 -34.76 9.58
C GLY A 497 -20.06 -33.27 9.31
N TRP A 498 -20.17 -32.87 8.04
CA TRP A 498 -20.06 -31.47 7.64
C TRP A 498 -20.96 -30.54 8.47
N PHE A 499 -20.48 -29.32 8.70
CA PHE A 499 -21.23 -28.28 9.39
C PHE A 499 -22.57 -27.97 8.70
N LYS A 500 -23.63 -27.84 9.51
CA LYS A 500 -25.06 -27.79 9.10
C LYS A 500 -25.93 -26.88 9.99
N GLU A 501 -25.34 -25.93 10.72
CA GLU A 501 -26.14 -25.02 11.54
C GLU A 501 -26.93 -24.05 10.65
N GLU A 502 -28.26 -24.13 10.69
CA GLU A 502 -29.16 -23.36 9.83
C GLU A 502 -28.89 -21.85 9.88
N GLY A 503 -28.88 -21.21 8.72
CA GLY A 503 -28.61 -19.79 8.56
C GLY A 503 -27.12 -19.43 8.43
N PHE A 504 -26.21 -20.40 8.59
CA PHE A 504 -24.77 -20.19 8.46
C PHE A 504 -24.10 -21.00 7.36
N TYR A 505 -24.62 -22.19 6.99
CA TYR A 505 -23.92 -23.12 6.10
C TYR A 505 -24.36 -23.05 4.63
N GLU A 506 -25.50 -22.44 4.34
CA GLU A 506 -26.18 -22.49 3.05
C GLU A 506 -25.37 -21.82 1.93
N ASP A 507 -24.60 -20.79 2.29
CA ASP A 507 -23.66 -20.09 1.40
C ASP A 507 -22.21 -20.26 1.85
N MET A 508 -21.87 -21.46 2.36
CA MET A 508 -20.50 -21.77 2.79
C MET A 508 -19.80 -22.68 1.78
N HIS A 509 -18.56 -22.34 1.41
CA HIS A 509 -17.72 -23.19 0.57
C HIS A 509 -17.53 -24.59 1.21
N LEU A 510 -17.44 -25.64 0.38
CA LEU A 510 -17.27 -27.03 0.82
C LEU A 510 -16.24 -27.16 1.95
N GLN A 511 -15.08 -26.53 1.77
CA GLN A 511 -13.98 -26.68 2.73
C GLN A 511 -14.31 -26.08 4.10
N GLY A 512 -15.06 -24.97 4.19
CA GLY A 512 -15.53 -24.43 5.48
C GLY A 512 -16.47 -25.41 6.19
N ARG A 513 -17.36 -26.05 5.43
CA ARG A 513 -18.27 -27.07 5.97
C ARG A 513 -17.53 -28.31 6.48
N ARG A 514 -16.47 -28.73 5.78
CA ARG A 514 -15.60 -29.86 6.19
C ARG A 514 -14.75 -29.49 7.41
N TRP A 515 -14.28 -28.25 7.47
CA TRP A 515 -13.40 -27.73 8.51
C TRP A 515 -14.09 -27.62 9.86
N ALA A 516 -15.32 -27.11 9.91
CA ALA A 516 -16.13 -27.07 11.13
C ALA A 516 -16.94 -28.36 11.36
N GLY A 517 -16.77 -29.37 10.52
CA GLY A 517 -17.49 -30.64 10.63
C GLY A 517 -17.13 -31.43 11.89
N THR A 518 -17.98 -32.37 12.27
CA THR A 518 -17.72 -33.32 13.37
C THR A 518 -17.46 -34.71 12.80
N ILE A 519 -16.18 -35.07 12.69
CA ILE A 519 -15.80 -36.33 12.05
C ILE A 519 -16.26 -37.53 12.89
N ARG A 520 -16.89 -38.52 12.24
CA ARG A 520 -17.43 -39.70 12.94
C ARG A 520 -16.36 -40.73 13.29
N VAL A 521 -15.28 -40.76 12.51
CA VAL A 521 -14.14 -41.64 12.76
C VAL A 521 -13.17 -40.92 13.69
N ARG A 522 -12.93 -41.47 14.88
CA ARG A 522 -12.10 -40.82 15.90
C ARG A 522 -10.61 -40.83 15.56
N PHE A 523 -10.12 -41.87 14.88
CA PHE A 523 -8.70 -42.10 14.67
C PHE A 523 -8.27 -41.89 13.21
N ASN A 524 -7.22 -41.10 13.01
CA ASN A 524 -6.55 -40.93 11.74
C ASN A 524 -5.42 -41.95 11.60
N ALA A 525 -5.68 -43.05 10.88
CA ALA A 525 -4.71 -44.12 10.67
C ALA A 525 -3.43 -43.67 9.93
N VAL A 526 -3.50 -42.59 9.14
CA VAL A 526 -2.34 -42.08 8.39
C VAL A 526 -1.42 -41.27 9.28
N LYS A 527 -1.97 -40.43 10.15
CA LYS A 527 -1.19 -39.59 11.10
C LYS A 527 -0.85 -40.32 12.40
N GLY A 528 -1.55 -41.41 12.72
CA GLY A 528 -1.40 -42.13 13.98
C GLY A 528 -1.99 -41.38 15.19
N THR A 529 -2.89 -40.42 14.96
CA THR A 529 -3.47 -39.55 15.99
C THR A 529 -4.99 -39.55 15.93
N GLU A 530 -5.65 -39.15 17.02
CA GLU A 530 -7.09 -38.84 16.98
C GLU A 530 -7.33 -37.50 16.30
N TYR A 531 -8.46 -37.38 15.59
CA TYR A 531 -8.88 -36.12 15.01
C TYR A 531 -9.32 -35.14 16.09
N LYS A 532 -8.91 -33.87 15.97
CA LYS A 532 -9.35 -32.80 16.86
C LYS A 532 -10.60 -32.12 16.30
N GLY A 533 -11.76 -32.75 16.51
CA GLY A 533 -13.07 -32.23 16.09
C GLY A 533 -13.45 -32.55 14.65
N SER A 534 -12.67 -32.10 13.67
CA SER A 534 -12.97 -32.26 12.23
C SER A 534 -11.88 -33.01 11.47
N ILE A 535 -12.09 -33.27 10.17
CA ILE A 535 -11.07 -33.83 9.29
C ILE A 535 -9.84 -32.91 9.13
N TYR A 536 -9.99 -31.63 9.48
CA TYR A 536 -8.94 -30.61 9.49
C TYR A 536 -8.25 -30.45 10.85
N ASP A 537 -8.66 -31.20 11.89
CA ASP A 537 -8.18 -30.98 13.27
C ASP A 537 -8.45 -29.56 13.79
N ALA A 538 -9.59 -28.97 13.36
CA ALA A 538 -9.94 -27.57 13.60
C ALA A 538 -10.35 -27.23 15.05
N GLY A 539 -10.64 -28.23 15.88
CA GLY A 539 -11.18 -28.01 17.22
C GLY A 539 -10.31 -27.09 18.08
N THR A 540 -8.98 -27.18 17.94
CA THR A 540 -8.06 -26.30 18.66
C THR A 540 -8.09 -24.86 18.17
N THR A 541 -8.41 -24.63 16.89
CA THR A 541 -8.65 -23.27 16.39
C THR A 541 -9.87 -22.67 17.08
N PHE A 542 -11.00 -23.39 17.14
CA PHE A 542 -12.18 -22.93 17.89
C PHE A 542 -11.85 -22.59 19.34
N GLU A 543 -11.16 -23.51 20.03
CA GLU A 543 -10.76 -23.33 21.43
C GLU A 543 -9.85 -22.11 21.62
N SER A 544 -8.93 -21.83 20.69
CA SER A 544 -8.03 -20.65 20.77
C SER A 544 -8.76 -19.31 20.70
N TYR A 545 -9.98 -19.28 20.11
CA TYR A 545 -10.87 -18.12 20.11
C TYR A 545 -11.92 -18.16 21.23
N GLY A 546 -11.83 -19.13 22.14
CA GLY A 546 -12.71 -19.23 23.32
C GLY A 546 -14.10 -19.78 23.03
N VAL A 547 -14.26 -20.56 21.95
CA VAL A 547 -15.54 -21.16 21.55
C VAL A 547 -15.43 -22.66 21.37
N GLN A 548 -16.56 -23.36 21.52
CA GLN A 548 -16.62 -24.81 21.32
C GLN A 548 -16.50 -25.17 19.83
N HIS A 549 -15.80 -26.27 19.53
CA HIS A 549 -15.71 -26.83 18.18
C HIS A 549 -17.09 -26.96 17.51
N GLY A 550 -17.17 -26.50 16.26
CA GLY A 550 -18.38 -26.59 15.45
C GLY A 550 -19.48 -25.57 15.78
N SER A 551 -19.21 -24.56 16.62
CA SER A 551 -20.16 -23.47 16.90
C SER A 551 -20.06 -22.34 15.87
N ALA A 552 -21.20 -21.86 15.35
CA ALA A 552 -21.25 -20.63 14.55
C ALA A 552 -20.75 -19.38 15.31
N ASP A 553 -20.68 -19.42 16.65
CA ASP A 553 -20.16 -18.31 17.46
C ASP A 553 -18.72 -17.93 17.11
N LEU A 554 -17.94 -18.87 16.57
CA LEU A 554 -16.59 -18.58 16.09
C LEU A 554 -16.58 -17.43 15.06
N ILE A 555 -17.60 -17.33 14.20
CA ILE A 555 -17.72 -16.25 13.21
C ILE A 555 -17.72 -14.87 13.92
N ARG A 556 -18.30 -14.77 15.12
CA ARG A 556 -18.30 -13.55 15.92
C ARG A 556 -17.05 -13.41 16.80
N ALA A 557 -16.50 -14.52 17.26
CA ALA A 557 -15.33 -14.53 18.16
C ALA A 557 -14.02 -14.15 17.44
N VAL A 558 -13.91 -14.44 16.14
CA VAL A 558 -12.74 -14.06 15.34
C VAL A 558 -12.72 -12.55 15.08
N PRO A 559 -11.68 -11.81 15.52
CA PRO A 559 -11.58 -10.37 15.31
C PRO A 559 -11.57 -9.97 13.83
N ASN A 560 -12.04 -8.75 13.53
CA ASN A 560 -12.05 -8.25 12.15
C ASN A 560 -10.65 -8.17 11.53
N GLU A 561 -9.62 -7.89 12.30
CA GLU A 561 -8.23 -7.89 11.82
C GLU A 561 -7.78 -9.29 11.37
N HIS A 562 -8.23 -10.35 12.06
CA HIS A 562 -7.93 -11.73 11.69
C HIS A 562 -8.72 -12.17 10.46
N LYS A 563 -9.99 -11.75 10.37
CA LYS A 563 -10.80 -11.93 9.17
C LYS A 563 -10.17 -11.25 7.97
N LYS A 564 -9.67 -10.02 8.14
CA LYS A 564 -8.91 -9.30 7.12
C LYS A 564 -7.63 -10.04 6.73
N PHE A 565 -6.84 -10.49 7.70
CA PHE A 565 -5.64 -11.30 7.45
C PHE A 565 -5.95 -12.53 6.59
N LEU A 566 -6.98 -13.30 6.95
CA LEU A 566 -7.44 -14.47 6.18
C LEU A 566 -7.93 -14.10 4.78
N ALA A 567 -8.65 -12.97 4.65
CA ALA A 567 -9.13 -12.46 3.37
C ALA A 567 -8.00 -11.97 2.46
N ASP A 568 -6.86 -11.56 3.02
CA ASP A 568 -5.72 -11.02 2.29
C ASP A 568 -4.70 -12.10 1.88
N LEU A 569 -4.85 -13.35 2.35
CA LEU A 569 -3.96 -14.45 1.97
C LEU A 569 -3.93 -14.67 0.46
N VAL A 570 -2.72 -14.84 -0.08
CA VAL A 570 -2.50 -15.10 -1.51
C VAL A 570 -2.36 -16.60 -1.77
N TRP A 571 -2.88 -17.11 -2.87
CA TRP A 571 -2.76 -18.55 -3.19
C TRP A 571 -1.43 -18.90 -3.88
N VAL A 572 -0.76 -17.90 -4.43
CA VAL A 572 0.57 -18.01 -5.05
C VAL A 572 1.29 -16.67 -4.93
N HIS A 573 2.61 -16.72 -4.85
CA HIS A 573 3.49 -15.55 -4.94
C HIS A 573 4.65 -15.85 -5.90
N GLU A 574 5.05 -14.83 -6.66
CA GLU A 574 6.12 -14.92 -7.64
C GLU A 574 7.15 -13.82 -7.37
N GLU A 575 8.41 -14.18 -7.48
CA GLU A 575 9.55 -13.27 -7.48
C GLU A 575 10.39 -13.53 -8.73
N ASP A 576 10.74 -12.47 -9.44
CA ASP A 576 11.47 -12.56 -10.70
C ASP A 576 12.96 -12.86 -10.50
N ASP A 577 13.54 -12.42 -9.38
CA ASP A 577 14.96 -12.57 -9.10
C ASP A 577 15.25 -12.84 -7.62
N VAL A 578 15.64 -14.08 -7.34
CA VAL A 578 16.19 -14.51 -6.05
C VAL A 578 17.54 -15.20 -6.26
N CYS A 579 18.46 -14.94 -5.35
CA CYS A 579 19.79 -15.53 -5.40
C CYS A 579 19.84 -16.87 -4.67
N LEU A 580 20.68 -17.76 -5.20
CA LEU A 580 20.98 -19.07 -4.65
C LEU A 580 22.49 -19.31 -4.68
N GLU A 581 23.09 -19.64 -3.55
CA GLU A 581 24.49 -20.09 -3.47
C GLU A 581 24.60 -21.55 -3.93
N THR A 582 25.46 -21.78 -4.91
CA THR A 582 25.78 -23.10 -5.49
C THR A 582 27.28 -23.34 -5.44
N GLU A 583 27.73 -24.57 -5.67
CA GLU A 583 29.17 -24.87 -5.80
C GLU A 583 29.84 -24.07 -6.94
N GLU A 584 29.08 -23.68 -7.97
CA GLU A 584 29.54 -22.88 -9.12
C GLU A 584 29.46 -21.36 -8.86
N GLY A 585 29.00 -20.93 -7.68
CA GLY A 585 28.81 -19.53 -7.31
C GLY A 585 27.34 -19.14 -7.07
N ILE A 586 27.04 -17.83 -7.09
CA ILE A 586 25.67 -17.31 -6.94
C ILE A 586 24.91 -17.47 -8.26
N LYS A 587 23.74 -18.12 -8.20
CA LYS A 587 22.80 -18.29 -9.30
C LYS A 587 21.56 -17.43 -9.06
N HIS A 588 21.07 -16.78 -10.11
CA HIS A 588 19.81 -16.04 -10.11
C HIS A 588 18.69 -16.94 -10.62
N CYS A 589 17.59 -16.99 -9.88
CA CYS A 589 16.45 -17.83 -10.16
C CYS A 589 15.16 -17.02 -10.02
N LYS A 590 14.13 -17.39 -10.78
CA LYS A 590 12.76 -17.05 -10.40
C LYS A 590 12.35 -17.83 -9.17
N LEU A 591 11.36 -17.37 -8.42
CA LEU A 591 10.75 -18.12 -7.33
C LEU A 591 9.23 -18.09 -7.44
N ILE A 592 8.62 -19.27 -7.31
CA ILE A 592 7.17 -19.45 -7.20
C ILE A 592 6.91 -20.11 -5.84
N ALA A 593 6.20 -19.39 -4.98
CA ALA A 593 5.76 -19.89 -3.68
C ALA A 593 4.27 -20.26 -3.76
N VAL A 594 3.95 -21.52 -3.47
CA VAL A 594 2.58 -22.06 -3.48
C VAL A 594 2.49 -23.17 -2.44
N HIS A 595 1.42 -23.20 -1.65
CA HIS A 595 1.37 -24.00 -0.42
C HIS A 595 1.68 -25.49 -0.63
N ALA A 596 1.04 -26.17 -1.60
CA ALA A 596 1.33 -27.58 -1.89
C ALA A 596 2.24 -27.76 -3.13
N GLY A 597 1.97 -27.05 -4.23
CA GLY A 597 2.74 -27.16 -5.47
C GLY A 597 1.92 -26.86 -6.72
N LEU A 598 2.45 -27.19 -7.89
CA LEU A 598 1.76 -27.04 -9.18
C LEU A 598 1.55 -28.41 -9.82
N GLU A 599 0.40 -28.60 -10.47
CA GLU A 599 0.02 -29.87 -11.07
C GLU A 599 0.83 -30.15 -12.34
N LYS A 600 1.24 -31.42 -12.52
CA LYS A 600 1.80 -31.89 -13.79
C LYS A 600 0.74 -31.97 -14.89
N GLY A 601 1.15 -31.71 -16.13
CA GLY A 601 0.29 -31.86 -17.32
C GLY A 601 -0.78 -30.78 -17.48
N LYS A 602 -0.76 -29.73 -16.67
CA LYS A 602 -1.56 -28.51 -16.84
C LYS A 602 -0.61 -27.33 -17.11
N ALA A 603 -0.99 -26.47 -18.04
CA ALA A 603 -0.21 -25.28 -18.38
C ALA A 603 0.04 -24.42 -17.14
N VAL A 604 1.30 -24.07 -16.89
CA VAL A 604 1.70 -23.36 -15.65
C VAL A 604 1.03 -22.00 -15.59
N GLU A 605 1.00 -21.26 -16.69
CA GLU A 605 0.37 -19.94 -16.76
C GLU A 605 -1.13 -19.98 -16.43
N GLU A 606 -1.85 -21.03 -16.87
CA GLU A 606 -3.27 -21.19 -16.55
C GLU A 606 -3.48 -21.47 -15.05
N GLN A 607 -2.61 -22.29 -14.46
CA GLN A 607 -2.60 -22.53 -13.02
C GLN A 607 -2.33 -21.22 -12.25
N LEU A 608 -1.30 -20.46 -12.63
CA LEU A 608 -0.96 -19.19 -11.96
C LEU A 608 -2.08 -18.16 -12.08
N LYS A 609 -2.71 -18.02 -13.25
CA LYS A 609 -3.87 -17.14 -13.45
C LYS A 609 -5.05 -17.53 -12.56
N PHE A 610 -5.32 -18.83 -12.44
CA PHE A 610 -6.35 -19.37 -11.55
C PHE A 610 -6.05 -19.06 -10.07
N LEU A 611 -4.80 -19.23 -9.64
CA LEU A 611 -4.38 -18.98 -8.25
C LEU A 611 -4.41 -17.48 -7.91
N LYS A 612 -3.86 -16.61 -8.78
CA LYS A 612 -3.94 -15.14 -8.63
C LYS A 612 -5.37 -14.64 -8.56
N ALA A 613 -6.27 -15.28 -9.30
CA ALA A 613 -7.69 -14.96 -9.32
C ALA A 613 -8.45 -15.37 -8.04
N ARG A 614 -7.85 -16.23 -7.20
CA ARG A 614 -8.46 -16.86 -6.01
C ARG A 614 -9.84 -17.43 -6.33
N ASP A 615 -9.88 -18.28 -7.35
CA ASP A 615 -11.13 -18.80 -7.88
C ASP A 615 -11.74 -19.88 -6.97
N THR A 616 -12.76 -19.48 -6.22
CA THR A 616 -13.46 -20.27 -5.20
C THR A 616 -14.56 -21.18 -5.75
N ARG A 617 -14.64 -21.35 -7.07
CA ARG A 617 -15.55 -22.33 -7.69
C ARG A 617 -15.06 -23.76 -7.57
N VAL A 618 -13.76 -23.96 -7.33
CA VAL A 618 -13.14 -25.28 -7.30
C VAL A 618 -13.31 -25.88 -5.90
N PRO A 619 -13.95 -27.05 -5.79
CA PRO A 619 -14.26 -27.62 -4.48
C PRO A 619 -13.02 -27.95 -3.67
N LYS A 620 -11.96 -28.43 -4.32
CA LYS A 620 -10.67 -28.73 -3.70
C LYS A 620 -9.53 -28.24 -4.61
N VAL A 621 -8.81 -27.23 -4.15
CA VAL A 621 -7.72 -26.61 -4.92
C VAL A 621 -6.47 -27.46 -4.80
N GLU A 622 -6.06 -28.12 -5.88
CA GLU A 622 -4.91 -29.04 -5.88
C GLU A 622 -3.59 -28.33 -5.56
N ALA A 623 -3.43 -27.07 -5.96
CA ALA A 623 -2.22 -26.30 -5.62
C ALA A 623 -2.05 -26.04 -4.11
N LEU A 624 -3.13 -26.18 -3.34
CA LEU A 624 -3.12 -26.06 -1.88
C LEU A 624 -3.31 -27.41 -1.18
N SER A 625 -3.98 -28.38 -1.80
CA SER A 625 -4.38 -29.65 -1.13
C SER A 625 -3.85 -30.92 -1.79
N GLY A 626 -3.14 -30.78 -2.91
CA GLY A 626 -2.58 -31.89 -3.68
C GLY A 626 -1.47 -32.61 -2.93
N LYS A 627 -1.12 -33.81 -3.37
CA LYS A 627 -0.01 -34.59 -2.78
C LYS A 627 0.99 -34.95 -3.86
N LYS A 628 0.99 -36.20 -4.33
CA LYS A 628 1.91 -36.69 -5.35
C LYS A 628 1.81 -35.93 -6.67
N ASN A 629 0.62 -35.45 -7.03
CA ASN A 629 0.36 -34.72 -8.27
C ASN A 629 1.00 -33.33 -8.33
N VAL A 630 1.39 -32.76 -7.18
CA VAL A 630 2.01 -31.43 -7.06
C VAL A 630 3.38 -31.47 -6.39
N TRP A 631 3.95 -32.67 -6.25
CA TRP A 631 5.23 -32.87 -5.57
C TRP A 631 6.41 -32.35 -6.39
N ASP A 632 6.49 -32.69 -7.68
CA ASP A 632 7.59 -32.29 -8.54
C ASP A 632 7.34 -30.95 -9.23
N ILE A 633 8.41 -30.33 -9.75
CA ILE A 633 8.34 -29.14 -10.60
C ILE A 633 7.70 -29.51 -11.96
N PRO A 634 6.69 -28.77 -12.45
CA PRO A 634 6.17 -28.95 -13.82
C PRO A 634 7.26 -28.79 -14.88
N GLU A 635 7.19 -29.56 -15.97
CA GLU A 635 8.21 -29.58 -17.04
C GLU A 635 8.49 -28.18 -17.62
N GLU A 636 7.45 -27.36 -17.81
CA GLU A 636 7.55 -25.97 -18.31
C GLU A 636 8.46 -25.07 -17.45
N LEU A 637 8.58 -25.35 -16.14
CA LEU A 637 9.42 -24.57 -15.23
C LEU A 637 10.86 -25.09 -15.14
N THR A 638 11.20 -26.13 -15.89
CA THR A 638 12.58 -26.66 -15.95
C THR A 638 13.43 -25.97 -17.03
N GLU A 639 12.81 -25.23 -17.95
CA GLU A 639 13.50 -24.49 -19.03
C GLU A 639 14.31 -23.29 -18.51
N TYR A 640 13.83 -22.65 -17.44
CA TYR A 640 14.48 -21.52 -16.78
C TYR A 640 14.66 -21.82 -15.29
N PRO A 641 15.78 -21.41 -14.65
CA PRO A 641 15.98 -21.67 -13.22
C PRO A 641 14.86 -21.06 -12.37
N THR A 642 13.94 -21.92 -11.92
CA THR A 642 12.77 -21.52 -11.13
C THR A 642 12.71 -22.34 -9.86
N ILE A 643 12.84 -21.67 -8.71
CA ILE A 643 12.61 -22.24 -7.39
C ILE A 643 11.11 -22.41 -7.21
N VAL A 644 10.65 -23.62 -6.91
CA VAL A 644 9.26 -23.87 -6.50
C VAL A 644 9.26 -24.25 -5.03
N VAL A 645 8.77 -23.35 -4.18
CA VAL A 645 8.76 -23.52 -2.72
C VAL A 645 7.35 -23.76 -2.18
N SER A 646 7.22 -24.76 -1.31
CA SER A 646 5.94 -25.23 -0.74
C SER A 646 6.10 -25.70 0.70
N GLY A 647 5.00 -25.75 1.45
CA GLY A 647 4.86 -26.38 2.76
C GLY A 647 4.15 -27.73 2.65
N HIS A 648 3.08 -27.94 3.44
CA HIS A 648 1.99 -28.94 3.29
C HIS A 648 2.31 -30.43 3.45
N HIS A 649 3.46 -30.89 2.91
CA HIS A 649 3.69 -32.32 2.68
C HIS A 649 4.20 -33.08 3.91
N ALA A 650 4.25 -32.46 5.08
CA ALA A 650 4.81 -32.99 6.33
C ALA A 650 6.24 -33.55 6.13
N LYS A 651 7.02 -32.87 5.29
CA LYS A 651 8.41 -33.21 5.00
C LYS A 651 9.25 -31.95 4.84
N LEU A 652 10.51 -32.06 5.23
CA LEU A 652 11.58 -31.20 4.77
C LEU A 652 12.31 -31.91 3.63
N HIS A 653 12.13 -31.44 2.40
CA HIS A 653 12.72 -32.01 1.19
C HIS A 653 13.28 -30.90 0.32
N ILE A 654 14.57 -30.96 0.03
CA ILE A 654 15.28 -30.01 -0.83
C ILE A 654 15.95 -30.84 -1.92
N GLU A 655 15.49 -30.64 -3.16
CA GLU A 655 16.03 -31.33 -4.34
C GLU A 655 16.14 -30.34 -5.50
N GLY A 656 17.38 -29.92 -5.78
CA GLY A 656 17.64 -28.88 -6.77
C GLY A 656 16.89 -27.59 -6.43
N LEU A 657 15.98 -27.19 -7.32
CA LEU A 657 15.15 -25.98 -7.17
C LEU A 657 13.77 -26.27 -6.54
N ARG A 658 13.48 -27.52 -6.17
CA ARG A 658 12.23 -27.89 -5.49
C ARG A 658 12.45 -27.87 -3.98
N LEU A 659 11.79 -26.94 -3.31
CA LEU A 659 11.85 -26.78 -1.85
C LEU A 659 10.50 -27.13 -1.23
N ILE A 660 10.47 -28.13 -0.39
CA ILE A 660 9.31 -28.49 0.44
C ILE A 660 9.74 -28.34 1.89
N ILE A 661 9.14 -27.39 2.58
CA ILE A 661 9.54 -26.92 3.90
C ILE A 661 8.35 -27.09 4.83
N ASP A 662 8.12 -28.31 5.29
CA ASP A 662 7.11 -28.62 6.29
C ASP A 662 7.60 -29.78 7.18
N GLU A 663 8.70 -29.56 7.91
CA GLU A 663 9.22 -30.56 8.85
C GLU A 663 8.23 -30.84 10.00
N GLY A 664 7.42 -29.83 10.33
CA GLY A 664 6.48 -29.85 11.44
C GLY A 664 5.31 -30.79 11.19
N GLY A 665 4.69 -30.69 10.02
CA GLY A 665 3.46 -31.39 9.69
C GLY A 665 2.35 -31.15 10.72
N GLY A 666 2.40 -30.02 11.43
CA GLY A 666 1.52 -29.71 12.56
C GLY A 666 1.52 -30.73 13.70
N LEU A 667 2.63 -31.44 13.90
CA LEU A 667 2.84 -32.35 15.02
C LEU A 667 3.61 -31.65 16.15
N GLU A 668 3.17 -31.85 17.39
CA GLU A 668 3.71 -31.16 18.57
C GLU A 668 5.22 -31.39 18.78
N ASN A 669 5.70 -32.59 18.48
CA ASN A 669 7.08 -32.99 18.73
C ASN A 669 8.04 -32.69 17.57
N ASN A 670 7.52 -32.26 16.41
CA ASN A 670 8.34 -31.94 15.26
C ASN A 670 8.70 -30.45 15.26
N ALA A 671 9.82 -30.10 14.63
CA ALA A 671 10.27 -28.73 14.52
C ALA A 671 9.50 -27.98 13.41
N VAL A 672 9.25 -26.69 13.60
CA VAL A 672 8.90 -25.80 12.49
C VAL A 672 10.21 -25.29 11.91
N ALA A 673 10.37 -25.44 10.60
CA ALA A 673 11.59 -25.10 9.88
C ALA A 673 11.37 -23.94 8.91
N ALA A 674 12.46 -23.23 8.64
CA ALA A 674 12.58 -22.26 7.58
C ALA A 674 13.82 -22.54 6.74
N VAL A 675 13.79 -22.15 5.46
CA VAL A 675 14.97 -22.11 4.60
C VAL A 675 15.33 -20.65 4.34
N VAL A 676 16.62 -20.34 4.48
CA VAL A 676 17.18 -19.00 4.25
C VAL A 676 18.01 -19.01 2.97
N LEU A 677 17.60 -18.21 1.98
CA LEU A 677 18.34 -17.93 0.75
C LEU A 677 19.23 -16.69 0.93
N PRO A 678 20.39 -16.63 0.25
CA PRO A 678 20.84 -17.55 -0.81
C PRO A 678 21.49 -18.84 -0.32
N SER A 679 21.85 -18.96 0.97
CA SER A 679 22.68 -20.05 1.47
C SER A 679 22.01 -21.42 1.60
N MET A 680 20.70 -21.53 1.28
CA MET A 680 19.85 -22.71 1.54
C MET A 680 19.93 -23.23 2.99
N LYS A 681 20.20 -22.34 3.95
CA LYS A 681 20.40 -22.75 5.33
C LYS A 681 19.04 -23.05 5.97
N ILE A 682 18.95 -24.22 6.59
CA ILE A 682 17.75 -24.64 7.32
C ILE A 682 17.87 -24.15 8.76
N VAL A 683 16.81 -23.49 9.24
CA VAL A 683 16.70 -22.95 10.59
C VAL A 683 15.46 -23.53 11.24
N ARG A 684 15.55 -23.95 12.49
CA ARG A 684 14.43 -24.57 13.23
C ARG A 684 14.10 -23.78 14.49
N ASP A 685 12.88 -23.94 14.99
CA ASP A 685 12.51 -23.47 16.33
C ASP A 685 13.30 -24.16 17.46
N THR A 686 13.81 -25.36 17.20
CA THR A 686 14.60 -26.16 18.16
C THR A 686 16.09 -25.84 18.17
N ASP A 687 16.58 -25.00 17.24
CA ASP A 687 17.99 -24.63 17.21
C ASP A 687 18.35 -23.82 18.45
N ILE A 688 19.54 -24.08 19.01
CA ILE A 688 20.09 -23.35 20.15
C ILE A 688 21.22 -22.49 19.62
N LEU A 689 20.90 -21.23 19.28
CA LEU A 689 21.86 -20.25 18.81
C LEU A 689 22.33 -19.40 19.99
N ALA A 690 23.64 -19.15 20.09
CA ALA A 690 24.18 -18.20 21.06
C ALA A 690 23.74 -16.78 20.65
N LYS A 691 23.12 -16.06 21.59
CA LYS A 691 22.75 -14.64 21.40
C LYS A 691 23.94 -13.71 21.52
#